data_AF-A0A8H6UL44-F1
#
_entry.id   AF-A0A8H6UL44-F1
#
_cell.length_a   1.000
_cell.length_b   1.000
_cell.length_c   1.000
_cell.angle_alpha   90.00
_cell.angle_beta   90.00
_cell.angle_gamma   90.00
#
_symmetry.space_group_name_H-M   'P 1'
#
loop_
_entity.id
_entity.type
_entity.pdbx_description
1 polymer ?
#
loop_
_entity_poly.entity_id
_entity_poly.type
_entity_poly.pdbx_seq_one_letter_code
_entity_poly.pdbx_strand_id
1 'polypeptide(L)'
;MKLYLIRHAETVDNVSHRLAGIKDSPLTNHGALQIARLGRYFASQNIKFSHIFSSDLSRAVLTAEGLSAHQPELTPVLLPSLRERDFGSFEGTKWHSTWESSVVPKQPESEASMRQRASTFLNDYLLPLLLAGDEAGEEVVVAVVSHGLLLRSLWRALLACFPPSDVGIVGGADISAFNPFWANTGYLEVLVRPKLSASVGDAEMPILGGYSLQVLGVNSRAHLADLQLLAAGSLHARIDNGLAKTPQMGWNSYNHYSCNIHEAIIYSNAKALVDLGLSSLGYRYVTPDCGWSVADRLPNGTLTWNETLFPSGFPAMGDYLHGLGLLFGVYGDAGIKLCGSPPDQAGSLDHEQQDAQTFADWGADSLKYDNCYSDAATGYPNVNYEPSTSPQPRYKIMSDALLRVGRPILFQICEWGIDFPALWAPELGNSWRIGNDIIPAWRSIFRTLNQAVPNAPFAGPGQWPDLDMLYVGNGIFSLPEEQTHFSLWAIMKSPLTIGAALKDDKTSISQASLEVLKQKDVIGYNQDALGVSANLKRRWSDEGYDVWSGPLSGNRTVVALINWQNVSRELTLDLPDAGLQYAQVVRNIWDKSVASDVRTSYTANVAGHGTMLLELQGTVPSGSYPAKIFGKSTGKTTTFESIYGVTTSANYTLAITFSRPSTETVTIRTSSGQTVSTSGKSTRIALTAGSNTITIRHKTPIESIQVTPPTGTYYANTVFNVTGSAQHTTCSSGCSPVGSKIGDLTPSSNAYTSIPATTPGSKYLEIDYINNDVALSSSWGWGSNSRNLTVSVNDGAPVRLEVPLSGRHSELYSPGKGWWDSARLGVLTSGWKKGENKVVFGNEGGEDGFQTYAADFVGVRVLD
;
A
#
# COMPACT_ATOMS: atom_id res chain seq x y z
N MET A 1 -22.92 -26.07 19.00
CA MET A 1 -21.70 -25.50 18.39
C MET A 1 -22.04 -24.66 17.17
N LYS A 2 -21.44 -23.47 17.03
CA LYS A 2 -21.36 -22.71 15.77
C LYS A 2 -19.99 -22.94 15.14
N LEU A 3 -19.95 -23.27 13.86
CA LEU A 3 -18.73 -23.61 13.12
C LEU A 3 -18.59 -22.72 11.89
N TYR A 4 -17.42 -22.12 11.75
CA TYR A 4 -17.03 -21.29 10.61
C TYR A 4 -15.88 -21.97 9.86
N LEU A 5 -16.15 -22.47 8.66
CA LEU A 5 -15.12 -23.01 7.77
C LEU A 5 -14.66 -21.90 6.82
N ILE A 6 -13.45 -21.38 7.02
CA ILE A 6 -12.94 -20.14 6.42
C ILE A 6 -11.79 -20.46 5.46
N ARG A 7 -11.86 -19.94 4.23
CA ARG A 7 -10.74 -20.05 3.28
C ARG A 7 -9.71 -18.94 3.51
N HIS A 8 -8.43 -19.26 3.35
CA HIS A 8 -7.34 -18.27 3.41
C HIS A 8 -7.54 -17.06 2.45
N ALA A 9 -6.90 -15.94 2.79
CA ALA A 9 -6.90 -14.72 1.99
C ALA A 9 -6.08 -14.83 0.69
N GLU A 10 -6.28 -13.87 -0.21
CA GLU A 10 -5.71 -13.87 -1.56
C GLU A 10 -4.18 -13.87 -1.55
N THR A 11 -3.61 -14.78 -2.34
CA THR A 11 -2.16 -14.89 -2.54
C THR A 11 -1.76 -14.56 -3.97
N VAL A 12 -0.46 -14.32 -4.19
CA VAL A 12 0.12 -14.09 -5.52
C VAL A 12 -0.17 -15.25 -6.47
N ASP A 13 -0.19 -16.50 -5.98
CA ASP A 13 -0.56 -17.67 -6.80
C ASP A 13 -2.06 -17.72 -7.12
N ASN A 14 -2.94 -17.19 -6.26
CA ASN A 14 -4.36 -17.06 -6.59
C ASN A 14 -4.56 -16.08 -7.77
N VAL A 15 -3.89 -14.92 -7.72
CA VAL A 15 -3.97 -13.89 -8.78
C VAL A 15 -3.33 -14.36 -10.09
N SER A 16 -2.22 -15.10 -10.02
CA SER A 16 -1.53 -15.60 -11.21
C SER A 16 -2.09 -16.93 -11.74
N HIS A 17 -3.23 -17.39 -11.19
CA HIS A 17 -3.89 -18.64 -11.54
C HIS A 17 -2.94 -19.86 -11.47
N ARG A 18 -2.18 -19.98 -10.38
CA ARG A 18 -1.27 -21.10 -10.14
C ARG A 18 -1.79 -22.04 -9.06
N LEU A 19 -1.48 -23.32 -9.21
CA LEU A 19 -1.75 -24.33 -8.20
C LEU A 19 -0.84 -24.08 -6.98
N ALA A 20 -1.44 -23.76 -5.83
CA ALA A 20 -0.74 -23.62 -4.56
C ALA A 20 -1.37 -24.59 -3.56
N GLY A 21 -0.89 -25.84 -3.58
CA GLY A 21 -1.26 -26.88 -2.64
C GLY A 21 -0.50 -26.72 -1.33
N ILE A 22 0.42 -27.64 -1.04
CA ILE A 22 1.23 -27.55 0.19
C ILE A 22 2.36 -26.51 0.10
N LYS A 23 2.57 -25.92 -1.07
CA LYS A 23 3.52 -24.81 -1.27
C LYS A 23 2.97 -23.53 -0.65
N ASP A 24 3.82 -22.79 0.06
CA ASP A 24 3.49 -21.45 0.54
C ASP A 24 3.46 -20.42 -0.59
N SER A 25 2.52 -19.48 -0.47
CA SER A 25 2.28 -18.42 -1.44
C SER A 25 2.06 -17.11 -0.68
N PRO A 26 2.87 -16.06 -0.92
CA PRO A 26 2.72 -14.79 -0.22
C PRO A 26 1.34 -14.17 -0.45
N LEU A 27 0.80 -13.49 0.57
CA LEU A 27 -0.40 -12.69 0.42
C LEU A 27 -0.15 -11.52 -0.54
N THR A 28 -1.18 -11.12 -1.27
CA THR A 28 -1.20 -9.82 -1.94
C THR A 28 -1.56 -8.72 -0.94
N ASN A 29 -1.36 -7.44 -1.29
CA ASN A 29 -1.89 -6.33 -0.50
C ASN A 29 -3.42 -6.42 -0.36
N HIS A 30 -4.10 -6.89 -1.40
CA HIS A 30 -5.54 -7.16 -1.37
C HIS A 30 -5.88 -8.29 -0.38
N GLY A 31 -5.09 -9.37 -0.35
CA GLY A 31 -5.19 -10.42 0.65
C GLY A 31 -5.03 -9.91 2.08
N ALA A 32 -4.06 -9.03 2.35
CA ALA A 32 -3.92 -8.41 3.67
C ALA A 32 -5.16 -7.58 4.07
N LEU A 33 -5.76 -6.84 3.13
CA LEU A 33 -7.00 -6.11 3.37
C LEU A 33 -8.19 -7.04 3.61
N GLN A 34 -8.29 -8.15 2.87
CA GLN A 34 -9.33 -9.17 3.11
C GLN A 34 -9.28 -9.70 4.54
N ILE A 35 -8.07 -9.96 5.06
CA ILE A 35 -7.86 -10.43 6.44
C ILE A 35 -8.37 -9.40 7.45
N ALA A 36 -7.92 -8.15 7.33
CA ALA A 36 -8.33 -7.08 8.23
C ALA A 36 -9.85 -6.88 8.22
N ARG A 37 -10.50 -7.00 7.06
CA ARG A 37 -11.95 -6.87 6.94
C ARG A 37 -12.71 -8.05 7.52
N LEU A 38 -12.25 -9.27 7.27
CA LEU A 38 -12.87 -10.47 7.84
C LEU A 38 -12.85 -10.42 9.38
N GLY A 39 -11.70 -10.07 9.97
CA GLY A 39 -11.57 -9.90 11.42
C GLY A 39 -12.55 -8.86 11.97
N ARG A 40 -12.54 -7.63 11.41
CA ARG A 40 -13.46 -6.55 11.81
C ARG A 40 -14.92 -6.94 11.65
N TYR A 41 -15.27 -7.62 10.57
CA TYR A 41 -16.62 -8.03 10.29
C TYR A 41 -17.12 -8.99 11.38
N PHE A 42 -16.39 -10.05 11.70
CA PHE A 42 -16.78 -10.95 12.79
C PHE A 42 -16.89 -10.24 14.14
N ALA A 43 -15.97 -9.33 14.45
CA ALA A 43 -16.06 -8.49 15.64
C ALA A 43 -17.33 -7.61 15.64
N SER A 44 -17.68 -7.00 14.50
CA SER A 44 -18.89 -6.17 14.36
C SER A 44 -20.20 -6.94 14.51
N GLN A 45 -20.19 -8.22 14.13
CA GLN A 45 -21.31 -9.14 14.33
C GLN A 45 -21.34 -9.73 15.76
N ASN A 46 -20.44 -9.26 16.64
CA ASN A 46 -20.25 -9.75 18.00
C ASN A 46 -20.00 -11.27 18.07
N ILE A 47 -19.32 -11.81 17.05
CA ILE A 47 -18.94 -13.23 17.00
C ILE A 47 -17.66 -13.40 17.82
N LYS A 48 -17.78 -14.06 18.96
CA LYS A 48 -16.65 -14.46 19.81
C LYS A 48 -16.35 -15.93 19.60
N PHE A 49 -15.17 -16.23 19.09
CA PHE A 49 -14.70 -17.60 18.95
C PHE A 49 -14.29 -18.12 20.32
N SER A 50 -14.44 -19.43 20.55
CA SER A 50 -13.77 -20.11 21.66
C SER A 50 -12.49 -20.79 21.18
N HIS A 51 -12.42 -21.16 19.90
CA HIS A 51 -11.27 -21.85 19.31
C HIS A 51 -11.05 -21.40 17.86
N ILE A 52 -9.78 -21.24 17.49
CA ILE A 52 -9.35 -20.97 16.11
C ILE A 52 -8.34 -22.05 15.74
N PHE A 53 -8.67 -22.87 14.75
CA PHE A 53 -7.76 -23.83 14.13
C PHE A 53 -7.34 -23.30 12.76
N SER A 54 -6.07 -23.46 12.41
CA SER A 54 -5.57 -23.03 11.11
C SER A 54 -4.62 -24.04 10.50
N SER A 55 -4.57 -24.09 9.17
CA SER A 55 -3.41 -24.65 8.48
C SER A 55 -2.15 -23.89 8.87
N ASP A 56 -1.06 -24.62 9.05
CA ASP A 56 0.28 -24.07 9.30
C ASP A 56 0.95 -23.45 8.06
N LEU A 57 0.27 -23.34 6.92
CA LEU A 57 0.74 -22.59 5.75
C LEU A 57 0.50 -21.09 5.96
N SER A 58 1.51 -20.28 5.68
CA SER A 58 1.58 -18.83 5.95
C SER A 58 0.30 -18.07 5.60
N ARG A 59 -0.29 -18.30 4.42
CA ARG A 59 -1.54 -17.65 3.97
C ARG A 59 -2.74 -17.92 4.89
N ALA A 60 -2.85 -19.13 5.44
CA ALA A 60 -3.92 -19.50 6.37
C ALA A 60 -3.59 -19.05 7.80
N VAL A 61 -2.32 -19.13 8.21
CA VAL A 61 -1.84 -18.58 9.49
C VAL A 61 -2.18 -17.10 9.60
N LEU A 62 -1.76 -16.29 8.64
CA LEU A 62 -2.01 -14.84 8.62
C LEU A 62 -3.52 -14.52 8.59
N THR A 63 -4.32 -15.34 7.92
CA THR A 63 -5.79 -15.17 7.92
C THR A 63 -6.38 -15.46 9.29
N ALA A 64 -5.91 -16.49 9.98
CA ALA A 64 -6.35 -16.83 11.33
C ALA A 64 -5.88 -15.80 12.38
N GLU A 65 -4.65 -15.31 12.26
CA GLU A 65 -4.13 -14.22 13.10
C GLU A 65 -4.97 -12.95 12.97
N GLY A 66 -5.49 -12.65 11.78
CA GLY A 66 -6.42 -11.54 11.59
C GLY A 66 -7.74 -11.67 12.33
N LEU A 67 -8.20 -12.90 12.61
CA LEU A 67 -9.36 -13.15 13.47
C LEU A 67 -9.00 -12.90 14.94
N SER A 68 -7.86 -13.45 15.38
CA SER A 68 -7.32 -13.26 16.72
C SER A 68 -6.97 -11.82 17.05
N ALA A 69 -6.67 -10.98 16.06
CA ALA A 69 -6.35 -9.56 16.26
C ALA A 69 -7.50 -8.74 16.92
N HIS A 70 -8.72 -9.27 16.97
CA HIS A 70 -9.85 -8.66 17.68
C HIS A 70 -10.34 -9.48 18.87
N GLN A 71 -9.64 -10.56 19.19
CA GLN A 71 -9.89 -11.49 20.30
C GLN A 71 -8.52 -11.97 20.83
N PRO A 72 -7.69 -11.05 21.38
CA PRO A 72 -6.27 -11.28 21.65
C PRO A 72 -6.01 -12.41 22.66
N GLU A 73 -7.01 -12.82 23.43
CA GLU A 73 -6.98 -13.97 24.32
C GLU A 73 -6.95 -15.32 23.58
N LEU A 74 -7.21 -15.35 22.28
CA LEU A 74 -7.24 -16.57 21.46
C LEU A 74 -6.06 -16.65 20.51
N THR A 75 -5.21 -17.65 20.70
CA THR A 75 -4.11 -17.98 19.78
C THR A 75 -4.52 -19.09 18.80
N PRO A 76 -4.33 -18.94 17.48
CA PRO A 76 -4.66 -20.00 16.53
C PRO A 76 -3.83 -21.25 16.75
N VAL A 77 -4.48 -22.42 16.75
CA VAL A 77 -3.82 -23.72 16.79
C VAL A 77 -3.48 -24.16 15.37
N LEU A 78 -2.18 -24.23 15.06
CA LEU A 78 -1.68 -24.51 13.72
C LEU A 78 -1.51 -26.02 13.49
N LEU A 79 -2.17 -26.57 12.47
CA LEU A 79 -2.26 -28.00 12.24
C LEU A 79 -1.88 -28.38 10.79
N PRO A 80 -0.87 -29.26 10.58
CA PRO A 80 -0.54 -29.79 9.26
C PRO A 80 -1.69 -30.59 8.62
N SER A 81 -2.56 -31.19 9.43
CA SER A 81 -3.76 -31.90 8.94
C SER A 81 -4.69 -30.97 8.16
N LEU A 82 -4.60 -29.66 8.38
CA LEU A 82 -5.36 -28.61 7.69
C LEU A 82 -4.68 -28.06 6.42
N ARG A 83 -3.57 -28.63 5.95
CA ARG A 83 -2.92 -28.21 4.68
C ARG A 83 -3.73 -28.58 3.44
N GLU A 84 -3.62 -27.78 2.39
CA GLU A 84 -4.22 -28.09 1.09
C GLU A 84 -3.66 -29.40 0.50
N ARG A 85 -4.34 -29.94 -0.52
CA ARG A 85 -3.84 -31.08 -1.29
C ARG A 85 -2.42 -30.84 -1.80
N ASP A 86 -1.54 -31.83 -1.63
CA ASP A 86 -0.24 -31.83 -2.33
C ASP A 86 -0.44 -32.16 -3.82
N PHE A 87 -0.14 -31.22 -4.71
CA PHE A 87 -0.26 -31.42 -6.16
C PHE A 87 0.99 -32.07 -6.78
N GLY A 88 1.98 -32.44 -5.97
CA GLY A 88 3.21 -33.08 -6.43
C GLY A 88 3.94 -32.20 -7.44
N SER A 89 4.21 -32.74 -8.62
CA SER A 89 4.91 -31.99 -9.68
C SER A 89 4.14 -30.81 -10.28
N PHE A 90 2.87 -30.61 -9.93
CA PHE A 90 2.07 -29.51 -10.44
C PHE A 90 2.01 -28.30 -9.50
N GLU A 91 2.64 -28.36 -8.33
CA GLU A 91 2.80 -27.19 -7.45
C GLU A 91 3.44 -26.01 -8.20
N GLY A 92 2.80 -24.84 -8.13
CA GLY A 92 3.21 -23.62 -8.81
C GLY A 92 2.94 -23.56 -10.31
N THR A 93 2.36 -24.59 -10.93
CA THR A 93 1.99 -24.56 -12.37
C THR A 93 0.68 -23.82 -12.60
N LYS A 94 0.43 -23.32 -13.83
CA LYS A 94 -0.83 -22.65 -14.17
C LYS A 94 -2.00 -23.64 -14.09
N TRP A 95 -3.12 -23.18 -13.55
CA TRP A 95 -4.38 -23.90 -13.54
C TRP A 95 -4.97 -23.95 -14.95
N HIS A 96 -5.25 -25.16 -15.45
CA HIS A 96 -5.94 -25.39 -16.71
C HIS A 96 -7.31 -26.02 -16.44
N SER A 97 -8.38 -25.47 -17.01
CA SER A 97 -9.76 -25.98 -16.85
C SER A 97 -9.99 -27.30 -17.58
N THR A 98 -9.21 -27.57 -18.63
CA THR A 98 -9.17 -28.83 -19.37
C THR A 98 -7.76 -29.40 -19.30
N TRP A 99 -7.54 -30.32 -18.37
CA TRP A 99 -6.32 -31.13 -18.40
C TRP A 99 -6.43 -32.05 -19.61
N GLU A 100 -5.53 -31.93 -20.58
CA GLU A 100 -5.33 -33.00 -21.56
C GLU A 100 -5.12 -34.30 -20.76
N SER A 101 -5.90 -35.32 -21.06
CA SER A 101 -5.94 -36.61 -20.35
C SER A 101 -4.61 -37.38 -20.33
N SER A 102 -3.54 -36.79 -20.87
CA SER A 102 -2.19 -37.33 -21.02
C SER A 102 -1.20 -36.90 -19.93
N VAL A 103 -1.46 -35.83 -19.17
CA VAL A 103 -0.51 -35.31 -18.16
C VAL A 103 -1.00 -35.58 -16.74
N VAL A 104 -0.52 -36.68 -16.16
CA VAL A 104 -0.80 -37.05 -14.76
C VAL A 104 0.28 -36.43 -13.86
N PRO A 105 -0.09 -35.73 -12.77
CA PRO A 105 0.90 -35.23 -11.82
C PRO A 105 1.75 -36.37 -11.27
N LYS A 106 3.05 -36.15 -11.08
CA LYS A 106 3.90 -37.10 -10.35
C LYS A 106 3.73 -36.88 -8.86
N GLN A 107 3.38 -37.95 -8.15
CA GLN A 107 3.22 -37.98 -6.68
C GLN A 107 2.17 -37.01 -6.10
N PRO A 108 0.98 -36.82 -6.70
CA PRO A 108 -0.07 -36.05 -6.07
C PRO A 108 -0.59 -36.80 -4.85
N GLU A 109 -0.96 -36.07 -3.80
CA GLU A 109 -1.78 -36.64 -2.74
C GLU A 109 -3.08 -37.17 -3.34
N SER A 110 -3.50 -38.37 -2.92
CA SER A 110 -4.77 -38.96 -3.36
C SER A 110 -5.95 -38.30 -2.63
N GLU A 111 -7.13 -38.30 -3.25
CA GLU A 111 -8.33 -37.81 -2.57
C GLU A 111 -8.62 -38.60 -1.27
N ALA A 112 -8.33 -39.90 -1.26
CA ALA A 112 -8.50 -40.74 -0.07
C ALA A 112 -7.59 -40.29 1.08
N SER A 113 -6.32 -39.95 0.79
CA SER A 113 -5.38 -39.40 1.78
C SER A 113 -5.88 -38.07 2.35
N MET A 114 -6.31 -37.15 1.48
CA MET A 114 -6.82 -35.85 1.92
C MET A 114 -8.12 -35.99 2.74
N ARG A 115 -9.00 -36.94 2.37
CA ARG A 115 -10.18 -37.29 3.18
C ARG A 115 -9.80 -37.84 4.55
N GLN A 116 -8.81 -38.72 4.60
CA GLN A 116 -8.31 -39.25 5.87
C GLN A 116 -7.79 -38.12 6.79
N ARG A 117 -7.00 -37.17 6.25
CA ARG A 117 -6.54 -36.02 7.04
C ARG A 117 -7.68 -35.16 7.58
N ALA A 118 -8.70 -34.93 6.75
CA ALA A 118 -9.88 -34.18 7.17
C ALA A 118 -10.67 -34.92 8.27
N SER A 119 -10.85 -36.25 8.14
CA SER A 119 -11.47 -37.08 9.17
C SER A 119 -10.67 -37.14 10.47
N THR A 120 -9.33 -37.20 10.40
CA THR A 120 -8.46 -37.13 11.57
C THR A 120 -8.63 -35.79 12.29
N PHE A 121 -8.60 -34.66 11.58
CA PHE A 121 -8.86 -33.36 12.19
C PHE A 121 -10.24 -33.31 12.87
N LEU A 122 -11.26 -33.82 12.19
CA LEU A 122 -12.63 -33.86 12.71
C LEU A 122 -12.70 -34.64 14.04
N ASN A 123 -12.15 -35.85 14.06
CA ASN A 123 -12.19 -36.74 15.22
C ASN A 123 -11.32 -36.27 16.38
N ASP A 124 -10.13 -35.74 16.09
CA ASP A 124 -9.14 -35.43 17.12
C ASP A 124 -9.38 -34.05 17.75
N TYR A 125 -10.03 -33.13 17.03
CA TYR A 125 -10.20 -31.73 17.48
C TYR A 125 -11.65 -31.29 17.53
N LEU A 126 -12.42 -31.48 16.46
CA LEU A 126 -13.72 -30.81 16.34
C LEU A 126 -14.85 -31.53 17.09
N LEU A 127 -14.95 -32.86 16.97
CA LEU A 127 -15.98 -33.64 17.66
C LEU A 127 -15.81 -33.62 19.19
N PRO A 128 -14.60 -33.74 19.77
CA PRO A 128 -14.41 -33.64 21.21
C PRO A 128 -14.91 -32.30 21.77
N LEU A 129 -14.66 -31.19 21.06
CA LEU A 129 -15.15 -29.87 21.46
C LEU A 129 -16.68 -29.75 21.40
N LEU A 130 -17.32 -30.39 20.41
CA LEU A 130 -18.78 -30.41 20.32
C LEU A 130 -19.40 -31.15 21.51
N LEU A 131 -18.89 -32.34 21.82
CA LEU A 131 -19.42 -33.19 22.88
C LEU A 131 -19.18 -32.58 24.25
N ALA A 132 -17.97 -32.07 24.52
CA ALA A 132 -17.64 -31.42 25.79
C ALA A 132 -18.47 -30.15 26.03
N GLY A 133 -18.71 -29.35 24.98
CA GLY A 133 -19.56 -28.16 25.08
C GLY A 133 -21.01 -28.49 25.37
N ASP A 134 -21.53 -29.57 24.79
CA ASP A 134 -22.89 -30.05 25.05
C ASP A 134 -23.06 -30.57 26.49
N GLU A 135 -22.10 -31.35 26.98
CA GLU A 135 -22.08 -31.82 28.38
C GLU A 135 -22.00 -30.66 29.38
N ALA A 136 -21.26 -29.60 29.05
CA ALA A 136 -21.13 -28.40 29.89
C ALA A 136 -22.31 -27.42 29.76
N GLY A 137 -23.19 -27.60 28.76
CA GLY A 137 -24.24 -26.65 28.44
C GLY A 137 -23.73 -25.31 27.90
N GLU A 138 -22.53 -25.28 27.32
CA GLU A 138 -21.85 -24.07 26.83
C GLU A 138 -21.92 -23.94 25.30
N GLU A 139 -22.09 -22.71 24.80
CA GLU A 139 -22.02 -22.45 23.36
C GLU A 139 -20.55 -22.40 22.89
N VAL A 140 -20.12 -23.44 22.17
CA VAL A 140 -18.81 -23.48 21.51
C VAL A 140 -18.88 -22.85 20.12
N VAL A 141 -18.01 -21.88 19.84
CA VAL A 141 -17.93 -21.17 18.54
C VAL A 141 -16.54 -21.36 17.94
N VAL A 142 -16.43 -22.10 16.85
CA VAL A 142 -15.13 -22.54 16.29
C VAL A 142 -14.89 -21.94 14.91
N ALA A 143 -13.70 -21.38 14.70
CA ALA A 143 -13.19 -21.04 13.36
C ALA A 143 -12.16 -22.07 12.90
N VAL A 144 -12.28 -22.53 11.65
CA VAL A 144 -11.30 -23.39 10.98
C VAL A 144 -10.83 -22.72 9.69
N VAL A 145 -9.58 -22.27 9.67
CA VAL A 145 -8.98 -21.54 8.54
C VAL A 145 -8.11 -22.49 7.69
N SER A 146 -8.51 -22.73 6.44
CA SER A 146 -7.83 -23.69 5.55
C SER A 146 -8.01 -23.31 4.07
N HIS A 147 -7.98 -24.30 3.18
CA HIS A 147 -7.84 -24.17 1.73
C HIS A 147 -9.02 -24.82 0.99
N GLY A 148 -9.22 -24.46 -0.28
CA GLY A 148 -10.45 -24.79 -0.99
C GLY A 148 -10.78 -26.28 -1.10
N LEU A 149 -9.83 -27.13 -1.51
CA LEU A 149 -10.11 -28.57 -1.67
C LEU A 149 -10.20 -29.27 -0.33
N LEU A 150 -9.34 -28.92 0.64
CA LEU A 150 -9.42 -29.50 1.96
C LEU A 150 -10.70 -29.11 2.70
N LEU A 151 -11.16 -27.85 2.66
CA LEU A 151 -12.41 -27.44 3.28
C LEU A 151 -13.61 -28.21 2.70
N ARG A 152 -13.59 -28.49 1.39
CA ARG A 152 -14.59 -29.37 0.75
C ARG A 152 -14.51 -30.80 1.27
N SER A 153 -13.30 -31.31 1.45
CA SER A 153 -13.07 -32.66 2.02
C SER A 153 -13.59 -32.74 3.46
N LEU A 154 -13.28 -31.72 4.27
CA LEU A 154 -13.75 -31.60 5.65
C LEU A 154 -15.27 -31.47 5.74
N TRP A 155 -15.89 -30.68 4.87
CA TRP A 155 -17.34 -30.57 4.80
C TRP A 155 -18.01 -31.93 4.52
N ARG A 156 -17.48 -32.71 3.57
CA ARG A 156 -18.00 -34.06 3.27
C ARG A 156 -17.81 -35.03 4.43
N ALA A 157 -16.65 -34.97 5.10
CA ALA A 157 -16.39 -35.79 6.28
C ALA A 157 -17.35 -35.44 7.42
N LEU A 158 -17.61 -34.15 7.64
CA LEU A 158 -18.57 -33.68 8.64
C LEU A 158 -20.00 -34.14 8.35
N LEU A 159 -20.46 -34.04 7.09
CA LEU A 159 -21.79 -34.52 6.69
C LEU A 159 -21.97 -36.02 6.93
N ALA A 160 -20.93 -36.83 6.72
CA ALA A 160 -20.99 -38.27 6.95
C ALA A 160 -21.17 -38.64 8.44
N CYS A 161 -20.99 -37.70 9.38
CA CYS A 161 -21.25 -37.92 10.79
C CYS A 161 -22.72 -37.83 11.17
N PHE A 162 -23.60 -37.38 10.27
CA PHE A 162 -25.03 -37.18 10.54
C PHE A 162 -25.89 -38.08 9.65
N PRO A 163 -27.06 -38.56 10.13
CA PRO A 163 -28.07 -39.11 9.25
C PRO A 163 -28.56 -38.02 8.27
N PRO A 164 -28.81 -38.34 6.99
CA PRO A 164 -29.23 -37.34 5.99
C PRO A 164 -30.48 -36.56 6.37
N SER A 165 -31.41 -37.17 7.12
CA SER A 165 -32.65 -36.54 7.60
C SER A 165 -32.41 -35.40 8.61
N ASP A 166 -31.21 -35.33 9.19
CA ASP A 166 -30.88 -34.40 10.28
C ASP A 166 -29.99 -33.25 9.82
N VAL A 167 -29.73 -33.18 8.52
CA VAL A 167 -28.98 -32.10 7.90
C VAL A 167 -29.93 -31.23 7.09
N GLY A 168 -30.04 -29.96 7.48
CA GLY A 168 -30.86 -28.95 6.82
C GLY A 168 -30.05 -27.75 6.33
N ILE A 169 -30.61 -27.03 5.37
CA ILE A 169 -30.12 -25.72 4.93
C ILE A 169 -31.23 -24.71 5.23
N VAL A 170 -30.87 -23.60 5.87
CA VAL A 170 -31.81 -22.50 6.10
C VAL A 170 -32.33 -22.00 4.74
N GLY A 171 -33.66 -22.03 4.56
CA GLY A 171 -34.31 -21.74 3.27
C GLY A 171 -34.79 -22.95 2.47
N GLY A 172 -34.58 -24.18 2.97
CA GLY A 172 -35.23 -25.40 2.44
C GLY A 172 -34.60 -26.02 1.19
N ALA A 173 -33.34 -25.69 0.88
CA ALA A 173 -32.60 -26.28 -0.23
C ALA A 173 -32.22 -27.75 0.05
N ASP A 174 -32.14 -28.56 -1.02
CA ASP A 174 -31.73 -29.97 -0.95
C ASP A 174 -30.23 -30.09 -0.61
N ILE A 175 -29.94 -30.69 0.55
CA ILE A 175 -28.57 -30.92 1.03
C ILE A 175 -27.76 -31.83 0.10
N SER A 176 -28.42 -32.77 -0.60
CA SER A 176 -27.75 -33.70 -1.52
C SER A 176 -27.18 -32.98 -2.77
N ALA A 177 -27.75 -31.82 -3.10
CA ALA A 177 -27.28 -30.95 -4.18
C ALA A 177 -26.32 -29.84 -3.71
N PHE A 178 -26.10 -29.69 -2.40
CA PHE A 178 -25.33 -28.58 -1.84
C PHE A 178 -23.82 -28.86 -1.77
N ASN A 179 -23.05 -28.09 -2.54
CA ASN A 179 -21.58 -28.16 -2.54
C ASN A 179 -20.99 -26.76 -2.35
N PRO A 180 -20.55 -26.39 -1.13
CA PRO A 180 -20.10 -25.04 -0.84
C PRO A 180 -18.85 -24.67 -1.65
N PHE A 181 -18.83 -23.41 -2.11
CA PHE A 181 -17.68 -22.79 -2.76
C PHE A 181 -17.25 -21.57 -1.95
N TRP A 182 -15.95 -21.48 -1.66
CA TRP A 182 -15.36 -20.37 -0.91
C TRP A 182 -14.53 -19.49 -1.83
N ALA A 183 -14.82 -18.19 -1.90
CA ALA A 183 -13.84 -17.20 -2.35
C ALA A 183 -12.73 -17.03 -1.29
N ASN A 184 -11.65 -16.33 -1.61
CA ASN A 184 -10.63 -15.98 -0.60
C ASN A 184 -11.25 -15.22 0.57
N THR A 185 -10.94 -15.59 1.82
CA THR A 185 -11.62 -15.17 3.07
C THR A 185 -13.12 -15.45 3.16
N GLY A 186 -13.74 -16.09 2.17
CA GLY A 186 -15.11 -16.58 2.28
C GLY A 186 -15.22 -17.67 3.34
N TYR A 187 -16.40 -17.79 3.95
CA TYR A 187 -16.66 -18.76 4.99
C TYR A 187 -18.04 -19.44 4.86
N LEU A 188 -18.13 -20.68 5.33
CA LEU A 188 -19.38 -21.43 5.51
C LEU A 188 -19.72 -21.41 7.00
N GLU A 189 -20.95 -21.03 7.32
CA GLU A 189 -21.48 -20.99 8.67
C GLU A 189 -22.44 -22.15 8.92
N VAL A 190 -22.14 -22.92 9.96
CA VAL A 190 -22.85 -24.15 10.32
C VAL A 190 -23.22 -24.12 11.79
N LEU A 191 -24.41 -24.60 12.10
CA LEU A 191 -24.90 -24.73 13.46
C LEU A 191 -25.25 -26.19 13.76
N VAL A 192 -24.62 -26.74 14.80
CA VAL A 192 -24.87 -28.11 15.27
C VAL A 192 -25.53 -28.05 16.64
N ARG A 193 -26.67 -28.74 16.80
CA ARG A 193 -27.48 -28.75 18.03
C ARG A 193 -28.00 -30.16 18.39
N PRO A 194 -28.16 -30.49 19.67
CA PRO A 194 -28.85 -31.71 20.11
C PRO A 194 -30.29 -31.75 19.60
N LYS A 195 -30.81 -32.96 19.33
CA LYS A 195 -32.23 -33.17 18.99
C LYS A 195 -33.10 -33.19 20.24
N LEU A 196 -34.28 -32.57 20.17
CA LEU A 196 -35.27 -32.52 21.26
C LEU A 196 -35.93 -33.88 21.57
N SER A 197 -35.85 -34.86 20.67
CA SER A 197 -36.31 -36.23 20.90
C SER A 197 -35.40 -37.23 20.16
N ALA A 198 -34.64 -38.02 20.90
CA ALA A 198 -33.90 -39.14 20.32
C ALA A 198 -34.89 -40.27 20.00
N SER A 199 -35.13 -40.54 18.72
CA SER A 199 -35.77 -41.80 18.32
C SER A 199 -34.80 -42.94 18.56
N VAL A 200 -35.09 -43.80 19.54
CA VAL A 200 -34.38 -45.06 19.76
C VAL A 200 -34.81 -46.04 18.67
N GLY A 201 -33.91 -46.34 17.74
CA GLY A 201 -34.13 -47.36 16.71
C GLY A 201 -32.99 -47.42 15.69
N ASP A 202 -32.38 -48.60 15.61
CA ASP A 202 -31.51 -49.18 14.58
C ASP A 202 -29.98 -49.03 14.64
N ALA A 203 -29.36 -50.20 14.40
CA ALA A 203 -27.96 -50.53 14.56
C ALA A 203 -27.16 -50.20 13.29
N GLU A 204 -26.69 -48.96 13.23
CA GLU A 204 -25.44 -48.44 12.61
C GLU A 204 -25.60 -46.92 12.60
N MET A 205 -25.62 -46.31 13.79
CA MET A 205 -25.79 -44.86 13.90
C MET A 205 -24.51 -44.13 13.47
N PRO A 206 -24.61 -43.09 12.63
CA PRO A 206 -23.54 -42.11 12.43
C PRO A 206 -23.10 -41.52 13.78
N ILE A 207 -21.83 -41.11 13.86
CA ILE A 207 -21.17 -40.64 15.10
C ILE A 207 -21.98 -39.55 15.84
N LEU A 208 -22.78 -38.75 15.13
CA LEU A 208 -23.61 -37.68 15.69
C LEU A 208 -25.13 -37.89 15.51
N GLY A 209 -25.62 -39.14 15.57
CA GLY A 209 -27.06 -39.46 15.43
C GLY A 209 -28.03 -38.75 16.41
N GLY A 210 -27.52 -38.24 17.54
CA GLY A 210 -28.28 -37.43 18.50
C GLY A 210 -28.33 -35.93 18.19
N TYR A 211 -27.66 -35.47 17.13
CA TYR A 211 -27.53 -34.05 16.77
C TYR A 211 -28.13 -33.76 15.41
N SER A 212 -28.47 -32.50 15.20
CA SER A 212 -28.87 -31.94 13.90
C SER A 212 -27.84 -30.91 13.44
N LEU A 213 -27.64 -30.81 12.13
CA LEU A 213 -26.77 -29.83 11.49
C LEU A 213 -27.61 -28.91 10.61
N GLN A 214 -27.45 -27.60 10.79
CA GLN A 214 -28.04 -26.58 9.93
C GLN A 214 -26.95 -25.74 9.26
N VAL A 215 -26.98 -25.68 7.93
CA VAL A 215 -26.20 -24.69 7.18
C VAL A 215 -26.94 -23.35 7.25
N LEU A 216 -26.31 -22.35 7.88
CA LEU A 216 -26.88 -21.00 7.99
C LEU A 216 -26.59 -20.18 6.74
N GLY A 217 -25.45 -20.42 6.08
CA GLY A 217 -25.14 -19.83 4.78
C GLY A 217 -23.66 -19.93 4.40
N VAL A 218 -23.37 -19.56 3.14
CA VAL A 218 -22.00 -19.32 2.66
C VAL A 218 -21.84 -17.83 2.44
N ASN A 219 -20.94 -17.21 3.18
CA ASN A 219 -20.64 -15.80 3.06
C ASN A 219 -19.27 -15.61 2.41
N SER A 220 -19.27 -15.22 1.15
CA SER A 220 -18.05 -14.85 0.42
C SER A 220 -18.00 -13.37 0.06
N ARG A 221 -18.95 -12.57 0.56
CA ARG A 221 -19.22 -11.23 0.03
C ARG A 221 -19.49 -10.18 1.09
N ALA A 222 -20.10 -10.49 2.23
CA ALA A 222 -20.56 -9.44 3.15
C ALA A 222 -19.39 -8.71 3.84
N HIS A 223 -18.39 -9.44 4.32
CA HIS A 223 -17.18 -8.83 4.90
C HIS A 223 -16.28 -8.19 3.82
N LEU A 224 -16.52 -8.53 2.55
CA LEU A 224 -15.85 -7.97 1.38
C LEU A 224 -16.76 -7.03 0.58
N ALA A 225 -17.90 -6.61 1.12
CA ALA A 225 -18.86 -5.80 0.37
C ALA A 225 -18.23 -4.46 -0.04
N ASP A 226 -17.29 -3.97 0.77
CA ASP A 226 -16.46 -2.80 0.49
C ASP A 226 -15.16 -3.14 -0.29
N LEU A 227 -14.84 -4.43 -0.48
CA LEU A 227 -13.59 -4.91 -1.09
C LEU A 227 -13.79 -5.46 -2.52
N GLN A 228 -15.02 -5.79 -2.92
CA GLN A 228 -15.37 -6.31 -4.26
C GLN A 228 -15.13 -5.34 -5.42
N LEU A 229 -14.65 -4.12 -5.13
CA LEU A 229 -14.16 -3.17 -6.13
C LEU A 229 -12.69 -3.43 -6.58
N LEU A 230 -11.92 -4.36 -5.98
CA LEU A 230 -10.45 -4.35 -6.10
C LEU A 230 -9.71 -5.66 -6.45
N ALA A 231 -10.37 -6.77 -6.81
CA ALA A 231 -9.68 -7.98 -7.31
C ALA A 231 -9.85 -8.15 -8.84
N ALA A 232 -8.78 -7.89 -9.58
CA ALA A 232 -8.66 -7.99 -11.05
C ALA A 232 -9.50 -7.01 -11.89
N GLY A 233 -9.89 -5.90 -11.30
CA GLY A 233 -10.08 -4.66 -12.05
C GLY A 233 -8.83 -3.81 -11.94
N SER A 234 -8.60 -2.90 -12.87
CA SER A 234 -8.11 -1.56 -12.49
C SER A 234 -8.60 -1.18 -11.08
N LEU A 235 -7.83 -0.42 -10.29
CA LEU A 235 -8.48 0.43 -9.29
C LEU A 235 -9.57 1.17 -10.07
N HIS A 236 -10.82 0.78 -9.86
CA HIS A 236 -11.92 1.44 -10.52
C HIS A 236 -12.12 2.71 -9.71
N ALA A 237 -12.08 3.85 -10.42
CA ALA A 237 -12.51 5.10 -9.86
C ALA A 237 -13.83 4.89 -9.09
N ARG A 238 -13.90 5.33 -7.83
CA ARG A 238 -15.19 5.28 -7.13
C ARG A 238 -16.22 6.19 -7.81
N ILE A 239 -15.76 7.26 -8.46
CA ILE A 239 -16.48 8.00 -9.50
C ILE A 239 -16.05 7.53 -10.90
N ASP A 240 -16.76 6.58 -11.51
CA ASP A 240 -16.48 6.13 -12.88
C ASP A 240 -17.14 7.04 -13.94
N ASN A 241 -16.71 8.31 -13.99
CA ASN A 241 -17.18 9.29 -14.98
C ASN A 241 -16.43 9.21 -16.33
N GLY A 242 -15.60 8.17 -16.53
CA GLY A 242 -14.80 7.99 -17.74
C GLY A 242 -13.56 8.91 -17.85
N LEU A 243 -13.36 9.85 -16.93
CA LEU A 243 -12.23 10.79 -16.93
C LEU A 243 -11.06 10.30 -16.09
N ALA A 244 -9.91 10.96 -16.24
CA ALA A 244 -8.69 10.75 -15.47
C ALA A 244 -8.25 9.27 -15.37
N LYS A 245 -8.46 8.44 -16.41
CA LYS A 245 -8.01 7.03 -16.41
C LYS A 245 -6.49 6.91 -16.20
N THR A 246 -5.76 7.96 -16.55
CA THR A 246 -4.40 8.27 -16.10
C THR A 246 -4.40 9.68 -15.46
N PRO A 247 -3.37 10.06 -14.68
CA PRO A 247 -3.31 11.40 -14.09
C PRO A 247 -3.40 12.48 -15.17
N GLN A 248 -4.15 13.55 -14.92
CA GLN A 248 -4.26 14.64 -15.89
C GLN A 248 -2.93 15.37 -16.06
N MET A 249 -2.70 15.89 -17.28
CA MET A 249 -1.51 16.66 -17.61
C MET A 249 -1.94 17.98 -18.26
N GLY A 250 -1.31 19.07 -17.88
CA GLY A 250 -1.73 20.40 -18.34
C GLY A 250 -0.80 21.52 -17.92
N TRP A 251 -1.35 22.72 -17.91
CA TRP A 251 -0.70 23.96 -17.53
C TRP A 251 -1.67 24.81 -16.71
N ASN A 252 -1.15 25.46 -15.67
CA ASN A 252 -1.89 26.38 -14.82
C ASN A 252 -1.07 27.65 -14.60
N SER A 253 -1.74 28.81 -14.61
CA SER A 253 -1.09 30.11 -14.56
C SER A 253 -0.48 30.49 -13.19
N TYR A 254 -0.92 29.88 -12.09
CA TYR A 254 -0.72 30.42 -10.73
C TYR A 254 0.75 30.51 -10.31
N ASN A 255 1.53 29.44 -10.44
CA ASN A 255 2.90 29.39 -9.89
C ASN A 255 3.82 30.50 -10.45
N HIS A 256 3.63 30.91 -11.71
CA HIS A 256 4.44 31.95 -12.33
C HIS A 256 3.80 33.34 -12.23
N TYR A 257 2.48 33.44 -12.43
CA TYR A 257 1.78 34.73 -12.58
C TYR A 257 0.99 35.15 -11.33
N SER A 258 0.87 34.28 -10.32
CA SER A 258 -0.08 34.44 -9.20
C SER A 258 -1.49 34.75 -9.72
N CYS A 259 -2.22 35.66 -9.08
CA CYS A 259 -3.52 36.14 -9.57
C CYS A 259 -3.41 37.33 -10.55
N ASN A 260 -2.24 37.61 -11.12
CA ASN A 260 -2.02 38.71 -12.07
C ASN A 260 -1.99 38.20 -13.51
N ILE A 261 -3.13 37.72 -13.98
CA ILE A 261 -3.30 37.13 -15.31
C ILE A 261 -4.19 38.00 -16.20
N HIS A 262 -4.05 37.82 -17.52
CA HIS A 262 -4.93 38.40 -18.54
C HIS A 262 -4.93 37.52 -19.79
N GLU A 263 -5.87 37.76 -20.70
CA GLU A 263 -6.14 36.91 -21.88
C GLU A 263 -4.89 36.59 -22.70
N ALA A 264 -4.03 37.59 -22.95
CA ALA A 264 -2.83 37.41 -23.77
C ALA A 264 -1.84 36.40 -23.15
N ILE A 265 -1.70 36.37 -21.82
CA ILE A 265 -0.85 35.39 -21.11
C ILE A 265 -1.39 33.98 -21.32
N ILE A 266 -2.70 33.79 -21.21
CA ILE A 266 -3.31 32.47 -21.38
C ILE A 266 -3.13 32.00 -22.83
N TYR A 267 -3.40 32.89 -23.80
CA TYR A 267 -3.30 32.55 -25.22
C TYR A 267 -1.87 32.24 -25.66
N SER A 268 -0.88 32.99 -25.17
CA SER A 268 0.53 32.78 -25.51
C SER A 268 1.06 31.46 -24.96
N ASN A 269 0.73 31.12 -23.71
CA ASN A 269 1.14 29.86 -23.08
C ASN A 269 0.40 28.66 -23.67
N ALA A 270 -0.89 28.78 -23.97
CA ALA A 270 -1.65 27.74 -24.67
C ALA A 270 -1.07 27.45 -26.07
N LYS A 271 -0.74 28.50 -26.83
CA LYS A 271 -0.07 28.34 -28.11
C LYS A 271 1.31 27.71 -27.97
N ALA A 272 2.06 28.07 -26.92
CA ALA A 272 3.37 27.49 -26.64
C ALA A 272 3.30 25.99 -26.30
N LEU A 273 2.25 25.51 -25.61
CA LEU A 273 2.06 24.07 -25.39
C LEU A 273 2.05 23.29 -26.72
N VAL A 274 1.40 23.85 -27.75
CA VAL A 274 1.35 23.24 -29.09
C VAL A 274 2.69 23.41 -29.81
N ASP A 275 3.19 24.63 -29.91
CA ASP A 275 4.40 24.95 -30.69
C ASP A 275 5.66 24.23 -30.15
N LEU A 276 5.76 24.03 -28.84
CA LEU A 276 6.87 23.33 -28.18
C LEU A 276 6.69 21.79 -28.19
N GLY A 277 5.53 21.30 -28.65
CA GLY A 277 5.18 19.89 -28.75
C GLY A 277 4.74 19.23 -27.44
N LEU A 278 4.50 20.00 -26.37
CA LEU A 278 4.06 19.49 -25.07
C LEU A 278 2.64 18.91 -25.15
N SER A 279 1.73 19.53 -25.92
CA SER A 279 0.36 19.02 -26.07
C SER A 279 0.33 17.60 -26.66
N SER A 280 1.25 17.30 -27.59
CA SER A 280 1.40 15.97 -28.19
C SER A 280 1.88 14.89 -27.21
N LEU A 281 2.46 15.30 -26.08
CA LEU A 281 2.90 14.42 -24.99
C LEU A 281 1.82 14.23 -23.91
N GLY A 282 0.70 14.96 -24.01
CA GLY A 282 -0.44 14.82 -23.10
C GLY A 282 -0.80 16.08 -22.30
N TYR A 283 0.05 17.12 -22.28
CA TYR A 283 -0.23 18.38 -21.58
C TYR A 283 -1.35 19.17 -22.28
N ARG A 284 -2.61 18.89 -21.93
CA ARG A 284 -3.78 19.35 -22.68
C ARG A 284 -4.69 20.30 -21.91
N TYR A 285 -4.77 20.19 -20.59
CA TYR A 285 -5.60 21.09 -19.80
C TYR A 285 -4.90 22.46 -19.63
N VAL A 286 -5.61 23.56 -19.88
CA VAL A 286 -5.13 24.93 -19.67
C VAL A 286 -6.09 25.65 -18.73
N THR A 287 -5.61 25.98 -17.54
CA THR A 287 -6.43 26.60 -16.48
C THR A 287 -5.94 28.02 -16.18
N PRO A 288 -6.72 29.07 -16.51
CA PRO A 288 -6.59 30.38 -15.86
C PRO A 288 -6.99 30.21 -14.39
N ASP A 289 -6.01 30.32 -13.49
CA ASP A 289 -6.23 30.24 -12.04
C ASP A 289 -6.80 31.58 -11.51
N CYS A 290 -6.71 31.86 -10.21
CA CYS A 290 -7.22 33.11 -9.62
C CYS A 290 -6.85 34.39 -10.39
N GLY A 291 -7.65 35.46 -10.21
CA GLY A 291 -7.45 36.76 -10.84
C GLY A 291 -8.39 37.03 -12.03
N TRP A 292 -9.22 36.06 -12.41
CA TRP A 292 -10.07 36.17 -13.60
C TRP A 292 -11.47 36.70 -13.36
N SER A 293 -12.03 36.50 -12.16
CA SER A 293 -13.41 36.88 -11.84
C SER A 293 -13.48 38.28 -11.22
N VAL A 294 -14.70 38.74 -10.97
CA VAL A 294 -14.99 40.01 -10.29
C VAL A 294 -15.77 39.75 -9.00
N ALA A 295 -15.86 40.76 -8.12
CA ALA A 295 -16.58 40.66 -6.86
C ALA A 295 -18.08 40.43 -7.06
N ASP A 296 -18.68 41.19 -7.98
CA ASP A 296 -20.13 41.20 -8.19
C ASP A 296 -20.54 40.22 -9.28
N ARG A 297 -21.48 39.34 -8.94
CA ARG A 297 -22.21 38.52 -9.91
C ARG A 297 -23.13 39.40 -10.76
N LEU A 298 -23.53 38.89 -11.93
CA LEU A 298 -24.57 39.55 -12.73
C LEU A 298 -25.89 39.62 -11.96
N PRO A 299 -26.85 40.50 -12.33
CA PRO A 299 -28.12 40.65 -11.62
C PRO A 299 -28.96 39.36 -11.47
N ASN A 300 -28.74 38.37 -12.34
CA ASN A 300 -29.38 37.06 -12.29
C ASN A 300 -28.61 36.01 -11.45
N GLY A 301 -27.56 36.41 -10.74
CA GLY A 301 -26.69 35.55 -9.92
C GLY A 301 -25.53 34.87 -10.68
N THR A 302 -25.46 35.03 -12.01
CA THR A 302 -24.47 34.32 -12.83
C THR A 302 -23.06 34.87 -12.59
N LEU A 303 -22.10 33.96 -12.48
CA LEU A 303 -20.68 34.30 -12.37
C LEU A 303 -20.18 34.98 -13.65
N THR A 304 -19.30 35.97 -13.52
CA THR A 304 -18.73 36.70 -14.66
C THR A 304 -17.25 36.99 -14.45
N TRP A 305 -16.57 37.41 -15.52
CA TRP A 305 -15.14 37.66 -15.56
C TRP A 305 -14.81 39.16 -15.56
N ASN A 306 -13.54 39.50 -15.34
CA ASN A 306 -13.03 40.84 -15.52
C ASN A 306 -12.84 41.15 -17.01
N GLU A 307 -13.78 41.88 -17.63
CA GLU A 307 -13.75 42.24 -19.05
C GLU A 307 -12.55 43.10 -19.46
N THR A 308 -11.89 43.79 -18.53
CA THR A 308 -10.67 44.54 -18.84
C THR A 308 -9.47 43.60 -19.03
N LEU A 309 -9.38 42.53 -18.23
CA LEU A 309 -8.31 41.54 -18.32
C LEU A 309 -8.62 40.46 -19.38
N PHE A 310 -9.90 40.18 -19.61
CA PHE A 310 -10.41 39.16 -20.54
C PHE A 310 -11.48 39.76 -21.47
N PRO A 311 -11.08 40.61 -22.43
CA PRO A 311 -12.02 41.34 -23.27
C PRO A 311 -12.82 40.46 -24.23
N SER A 312 -12.31 39.28 -24.62
CA SER A 312 -13.04 38.33 -25.46
C SER A 312 -13.97 37.43 -24.64
N GLY A 313 -13.70 37.30 -23.34
CA GLY A 313 -14.48 36.51 -22.40
C GLY A 313 -14.17 35.02 -22.39
N PHE A 314 -14.70 34.34 -21.37
CA PHE A 314 -14.42 32.92 -21.11
C PHE A 314 -15.02 31.95 -22.16
N PRO A 315 -16.20 32.21 -22.77
CA PRO A 315 -16.66 31.40 -23.90
C PRO A 315 -15.67 31.42 -25.09
N ALA A 316 -15.19 32.60 -25.48
CA ALA A 316 -14.24 32.74 -26.58
C ALA A 316 -12.88 32.10 -26.25
N MET A 317 -12.48 32.12 -24.97
CA MET A 317 -11.31 31.39 -24.50
C MET A 317 -11.46 29.88 -24.64
N GLY A 318 -12.62 29.32 -24.26
CA GLY A 318 -12.95 27.91 -24.49
C GLY A 318 -12.81 27.54 -25.97
N ASP A 319 -13.45 28.31 -26.86
CA ASP A 319 -13.38 28.11 -28.31
C ASP A 319 -11.94 28.17 -28.84
N TYR A 320 -11.14 29.13 -28.39
CA TYR A 320 -9.73 29.26 -28.78
C TYR A 320 -8.91 28.03 -28.36
N LEU A 321 -9.05 27.59 -27.10
CA LEU A 321 -8.32 26.44 -26.58
C LEU A 321 -8.73 25.14 -27.31
N HIS A 322 -10.02 24.94 -27.55
CA HIS A 322 -10.53 23.80 -28.32
C HIS A 322 -10.04 23.84 -29.78
N GLY A 323 -9.95 25.03 -30.38
CA GLY A 323 -9.37 25.23 -31.72
C GLY A 323 -7.89 24.83 -31.82
N LEU A 324 -7.16 24.85 -30.71
CA LEU A 324 -5.78 24.34 -30.60
C LEU A 324 -5.70 22.84 -30.27
N GLY A 325 -6.83 22.16 -30.06
CA GLY A 325 -6.90 20.78 -29.59
C GLY A 325 -6.60 20.61 -28.09
N LEU A 326 -6.54 21.71 -27.34
CA LEU A 326 -6.38 21.74 -25.89
C LEU A 326 -7.75 21.63 -25.19
N LEU A 327 -7.71 21.52 -23.87
CA LEU A 327 -8.88 21.39 -23.00
C LEU A 327 -8.92 22.61 -22.06
N PHE A 328 -10.11 23.17 -21.87
CA PHE A 328 -10.31 24.38 -21.10
C PHE A 328 -10.55 24.05 -19.62
N GLY A 329 -9.68 24.52 -18.74
CA GLY A 329 -9.89 24.44 -17.30
C GLY A 329 -10.38 25.77 -16.73
N VAL A 330 -11.22 25.71 -15.70
CA VAL A 330 -11.62 26.86 -14.89
C VAL A 330 -11.20 26.68 -13.44
N TYR A 331 -11.04 27.80 -12.74
CA TYR A 331 -10.76 27.84 -11.31
C TYR A 331 -11.95 28.45 -10.57
N GLY A 332 -12.40 27.76 -9.52
CA GLY A 332 -13.44 28.24 -8.61
C GLY A 332 -13.10 27.88 -7.16
N ASP A 333 -13.96 28.27 -6.24
CA ASP A 333 -13.75 28.05 -4.81
C ASP A 333 -15.03 27.54 -4.13
N ALA A 334 -14.87 26.61 -3.20
CA ALA A 334 -15.90 26.10 -2.32
C ALA A 334 -16.19 27.04 -1.13
N GLY A 335 -15.79 28.30 -1.21
CA GLY A 335 -16.22 29.40 -0.35
C GLY A 335 -16.88 30.56 -1.11
N ILE A 336 -17.20 31.62 -0.36
CA ILE A 336 -17.92 32.79 -0.90
C ILE A 336 -17.04 33.69 -1.79
N LYS A 337 -15.72 33.52 -1.71
CA LYS A 337 -14.71 34.25 -2.48
C LYS A 337 -13.62 33.29 -2.94
N LEU A 338 -12.99 33.61 -4.05
CA LEU A 338 -11.77 32.93 -4.48
C LEU A 338 -10.60 33.24 -3.54
N CYS A 339 -9.69 32.28 -3.38
CA CYS A 339 -8.34 32.58 -2.88
C CYS A 339 -7.70 33.72 -3.69
N GLY A 340 -6.82 34.49 -3.02
CA GLY A 340 -6.18 35.67 -3.64
C GLY A 340 -7.02 36.95 -3.61
N SER A 341 -8.20 36.93 -2.98
CA SER A 341 -8.90 38.15 -2.57
C SER A 341 -8.14 38.82 -1.40
N PRO A 342 -7.96 40.17 -1.37
CA PRO A 342 -8.45 41.18 -2.31
C PRO A 342 -7.58 41.38 -3.57
N PRO A 343 -8.12 41.98 -4.67
CA PRO A 343 -9.51 42.45 -4.81
C PRO A 343 -10.49 41.27 -4.76
N ASP A 344 -11.69 41.53 -4.23
CA ASP A 344 -12.69 40.49 -4.04
C ASP A 344 -13.07 39.85 -5.38
N GLN A 345 -13.11 38.52 -5.38
CA GLN A 345 -13.42 37.67 -6.51
C GLN A 345 -14.46 36.65 -6.07
N ALA A 346 -15.60 36.57 -6.76
CA ALA A 346 -16.71 35.73 -6.35
C ALA A 346 -16.34 34.23 -6.36
N GLY A 347 -16.57 33.55 -5.22
CA GLY A 347 -16.50 32.09 -5.10
C GLY A 347 -17.87 31.45 -5.35
N SER A 348 -17.95 30.12 -5.34
CA SER A 348 -19.13 29.37 -5.78
C SER A 348 -19.98 28.78 -4.65
N LEU A 349 -19.61 28.98 -3.39
CA LEU A 349 -20.44 28.54 -2.26
C LEU A 349 -21.84 29.16 -2.36
N ASP A 350 -22.87 28.33 -2.18
CA ASP A 350 -24.30 28.66 -2.34
C ASP A 350 -24.77 28.94 -3.79
N HIS A 351 -23.88 28.81 -4.77
CA HIS A 351 -24.15 29.03 -6.20
C HIS A 351 -23.74 27.85 -7.10
N GLU A 352 -23.44 26.68 -6.53
CA GLU A 352 -22.75 25.58 -7.20
C GLU A 352 -23.48 25.08 -8.45
N GLN A 353 -24.82 24.98 -8.40
CA GLN A 353 -25.61 24.55 -9.55
C GLN A 353 -25.58 25.57 -10.71
N GLN A 354 -25.63 26.85 -10.38
CA GLN A 354 -25.60 27.93 -11.38
C GLN A 354 -24.20 28.06 -11.99
N ASP A 355 -23.17 27.96 -11.16
CA ASP A 355 -21.79 28.07 -11.59
C ASP A 355 -21.36 26.85 -12.40
N ALA A 356 -21.75 25.63 -12.01
CA ALA A 356 -21.53 24.44 -12.83
C ALA A 356 -22.15 24.58 -14.24
N GLN A 357 -23.36 25.15 -14.34
CA GLN A 357 -24.00 25.42 -15.64
C GLN A 357 -23.22 26.49 -16.42
N THR A 358 -22.79 27.56 -15.74
CA THR A 358 -21.99 28.64 -16.34
C THR A 358 -20.68 28.10 -16.92
N PHE A 359 -19.96 27.25 -16.16
CA PHE A 359 -18.74 26.60 -16.63
C PHE A 359 -19.00 25.68 -17.83
N ALA A 360 -20.10 24.92 -17.81
CA ALA A 360 -20.49 24.08 -18.94
C ALA A 360 -20.83 24.91 -20.20
N ASP A 361 -21.52 26.05 -20.03
CA ASP A 361 -21.88 26.97 -21.11
C ASP A 361 -20.64 27.64 -21.73
N TRP A 362 -19.58 27.89 -20.94
CA TRP A 362 -18.29 28.34 -21.44
C TRP A 362 -17.45 27.23 -22.10
N GLY A 363 -17.92 25.98 -22.05
CA GLY A 363 -17.22 24.83 -22.61
C GLY A 363 -16.08 24.29 -21.75
N ALA A 364 -16.11 24.50 -20.44
CA ALA A 364 -15.08 23.97 -19.54
C ALA A 364 -14.99 22.43 -19.60
N ASP A 365 -13.78 21.90 -19.53
CA ASP A 365 -13.44 20.47 -19.51
C ASP A 365 -12.87 20.03 -18.16
N SER A 366 -12.46 20.98 -17.32
CA SER A 366 -12.02 20.71 -15.95
C SER A 366 -12.30 21.87 -15.00
N LEU A 367 -12.47 21.57 -13.72
CA LEU A 367 -12.61 22.54 -12.63
C LEU A 367 -11.58 22.23 -11.55
N LYS A 368 -10.70 23.19 -11.25
CA LYS A 368 -9.93 23.24 -9.98
C LYS A 368 -10.79 23.99 -8.96
N TYR A 369 -11.10 23.34 -7.84
CA TYR A 369 -12.06 23.85 -6.87
C TYR A 369 -11.44 23.99 -5.48
N ASP A 370 -11.11 25.22 -5.12
CA ASP A 370 -10.36 25.59 -3.91
C ASP A 370 -11.24 25.62 -2.65
N ASN A 371 -10.66 26.01 -1.53
CA ASN A 371 -11.29 25.93 -0.21
C ASN A 371 -11.22 27.22 0.64
N CYS A 372 -10.86 28.36 0.06
CA CYS A 372 -10.77 29.62 0.80
C CYS A 372 -12.14 30.17 1.18
N TYR A 373 -12.24 31.05 2.19
CA TYR A 373 -13.48 31.75 2.54
C TYR A 373 -14.71 30.83 2.70
N SER A 374 -14.50 29.64 3.28
CA SER A 374 -15.47 28.54 3.22
C SER A 374 -16.12 28.19 4.56
N ASP A 375 -15.63 28.76 5.66
CA ASP A 375 -16.12 28.47 7.01
C ASP A 375 -16.89 29.66 7.61
N ALA A 376 -18.21 29.61 7.47
CA ALA A 376 -19.12 30.64 7.99
C ALA A 376 -19.01 30.81 9.51
N ALA A 377 -18.77 29.71 10.24
CA ALA A 377 -18.73 29.73 11.71
C ALA A 377 -17.54 30.55 12.26
N THR A 378 -16.49 30.70 11.46
CA THR A 378 -15.30 31.48 11.79
C THR A 378 -15.22 32.80 11.02
N GLY A 379 -16.33 33.21 10.37
CA GLY A 379 -16.45 34.49 9.68
C GLY A 379 -15.84 34.52 8.27
N TYR A 380 -15.82 33.37 7.58
CA TYR A 380 -15.23 33.21 6.24
C TYR A 380 -13.78 33.73 6.17
N PRO A 381 -12.84 33.18 6.96
CA PRO A 381 -11.43 33.54 6.82
C PRO A 381 -10.91 33.12 5.44
N ASN A 382 -9.90 33.84 4.91
CA ASN A 382 -9.27 33.49 3.63
C ASN A 382 -8.82 32.02 3.64
N VAL A 383 -8.01 31.62 4.63
CA VAL A 383 -7.56 30.25 4.77
C VAL A 383 -7.89 29.76 6.18
N ASN A 384 -8.45 28.56 6.27
CA ASN A 384 -8.68 27.87 7.54
C ASN A 384 -8.28 26.39 7.43
N TYR A 385 -7.23 26.01 8.16
CA TYR A 385 -6.74 24.63 8.23
C TYR A 385 -7.38 23.81 9.37
N GLU A 386 -8.16 24.47 10.23
CA GLU A 386 -8.96 23.86 11.27
C GLU A 386 -10.44 24.28 11.12
N PRO A 387 -11.08 24.04 9.96
CA PRO A 387 -12.45 24.49 9.76
C PRO A 387 -13.43 23.78 10.69
N SER A 388 -14.51 24.49 11.04
CA SER A 388 -15.54 24.00 11.95
C SER A 388 -16.24 22.71 11.47
N THR A 389 -16.19 22.43 10.16
CA THR A 389 -16.78 21.24 9.53
C THR A 389 -15.83 20.69 8.45
N SER A 390 -15.95 19.39 8.18
CA SER A 390 -15.21 18.74 7.09
C SER A 390 -15.52 19.42 5.75
N PRO A 391 -14.55 19.57 4.82
CA PRO A 391 -14.83 20.10 3.48
C PRO A 391 -15.74 19.21 2.63
N GLN A 392 -15.80 17.91 2.92
CA GLN A 392 -16.45 16.89 2.09
C GLN A 392 -17.88 17.23 1.62
N PRO A 393 -18.79 17.77 2.46
CA PRO A 393 -20.15 18.09 2.02
C PRO A 393 -20.21 19.19 0.95
N ARG A 394 -19.35 20.22 1.04
CA ARG A 394 -19.31 21.31 0.04
C ARG A 394 -18.83 20.79 -1.31
N TYR A 395 -17.77 19.99 -1.30
CA TYR A 395 -17.28 19.34 -2.53
C TYR A 395 -18.29 18.40 -3.15
N LYS A 396 -19.11 17.71 -2.33
CA LYS A 396 -20.19 16.87 -2.84
C LYS A 396 -21.25 17.68 -3.59
N ILE A 397 -21.62 18.87 -3.11
CA ILE A 397 -22.62 19.72 -3.76
C ILE A 397 -22.15 20.12 -5.17
N MET A 398 -20.89 20.56 -5.30
CA MET A 398 -20.31 20.88 -6.60
C MET A 398 -20.16 19.65 -7.50
N SER A 399 -19.70 18.51 -6.97
CA SER A 399 -19.63 17.25 -7.72
C SER A 399 -20.99 16.87 -8.32
N ASP A 400 -22.06 16.91 -7.52
CA ASP A 400 -23.41 16.61 -8.00
C ASP A 400 -23.89 17.63 -9.03
N ALA A 401 -23.50 18.91 -8.90
CA ALA A 401 -23.83 19.96 -9.86
C ALA A 401 -23.15 19.73 -11.22
N LEU A 402 -21.86 19.38 -11.23
CA LEU A 402 -21.10 19.02 -12.43
C LEU A 402 -21.68 17.78 -13.12
N LEU A 403 -22.17 16.79 -12.37
CA LEU A 403 -22.84 15.63 -12.96
C LEU A 403 -24.18 15.99 -13.61
N ARG A 404 -24.95 16.92 -13.00
CA ARG A 404 -26.28 17.32 -13.51
C ARG A 404 -26.24 18.11 -14.80
N VAL A 405 -25.19 18.89 -15.07
CA VAL A 405 -25.09 19.69 -16.31
C VAL A 405 -24.87 18.82 -17.55
N GLY A 406 -24.51 17.55 -17.40
CA GLY A 406 -24.42 16.58 -18.50
C GLY A 406 -23.21 16.77 -19.43
N ARG A 407 -22.31 17.71 -19.13
CA ARG A 407 -21.00 17.86 -19.77
C ARG A 407 -19.92 17.17 -18.90
N PRO A 408 -19.06 16.30 -19.46
CA PRO A 408 -17.94 15.75 -18.70
C PRO A 408 -16.95 16.85 -18.30
N ILE A 409 -16.79 17.09 -17.00
CA ILE A 409 -15.84 18.04 -16.43
C ILE A 409 -14.97 17.29 -15.41
N LEU A 410 -13.66 17.30 -15.62
CA LEU A 410 -12.70 16.71 -14.68
C LEU A 410 -12.66 17.55 -13.40
N PHE A 411 -12.98 16.94 -12.26
CA PHE A 411 -13.08 17.66 -10.99
C PHE A 411 -11.82 17.47 -10.13
N GLN A 412 -11.10 18.57 -9.88
CA GLN A 412 -9.89 18.62 -9.08
C GLN A 412 -10.22 19.28 -7.74
N ILE A 413 -10.23 18.49 -6.68
CA ILE A 413 -10.55 18.91 -5.31
C ILE A 413 -9.28 19.55 -4.71
N CYS A 414 -9.39 20.78 -4.22
CA CYS A 414 -8.28 21.57 -3.69
C CYS A 414 -8.59 22.08 -2.27
N GLU A 415 -8.66 21.14 -1.35
CA GLU A 415 -8.94 21.24 0.09
C GLU A 415 -7.69 21.10 0.98
N TRP A 416 -6.53 20.96 0.34
CA TRP A 416 -5.20 20.99 0.97
C TRP A 416 -4.94 19.88 2.00
N GLY A 417 -5.52 18.70 1.80
CA GLY A 417 -5.36 17.54 2.69
C GLY A 417 -6.18 17.61 3.98
N ILE A 418 -7.04 18.63 4.15
CA ILE A 418 -7.93 18.74 5.32
C ILE A 418 -8.91 17.57 5.34
N ASP A 419 -9.07 16.95 6.50
CA ASP A 419 -9.89 15.75 6.68
C ASP A 419 -9.44 14.52 5.87
N PHE A 420 -8.14 14.42 5.57
CA PHE A 420 -7.52 13.30 4.85
C PHE A 420 -8.34 12.82 3.62
N PRO A 421 -8.35 13.61 2.53
CA PRO A 421 -9.31 13.44 1.44
C PRO A 421 -9.28 12.11 0.71
N ALA A 422 -8.16 11.40 0.77
CA ALA A 422 -8.04 10.08 0.14
C ALA A 422 -9.13 9.08 0.59
N LEU A 423 -9.79 9.29 1.74
CA LEU A 423 -10.91 8.45 2.18
C LEU A 423 -12.27 8.80 1.56
N TRP A 424 -12.48 10.03 1.08
CA TRP A 424 -13.79 10.51 0.62
C TRP A 424 -13.78 11.18 -0.77
N ALA A 425 -12.72 11.89 -1.13
CA ALA A 425 -12.59 12.58 -2.42
C ALA A 425 -12.69 11.67 -3.66
N PRO A 426 -12.22 10.41 -3.65
CA PRO A 426 -12.36 9.54 -4.83
C PRO A 426 -13.81 9.26 -5.27
N GLU A 427 -14.79 9.45 -4.38
CA GLU A 427 -16.22 9.31 -4.69
C GLU A 427 -16.81 10.57 -5.32
N LEU A 428 -16.12 11.70 -5.21
CA LEU A 428 -16.62 13.02 -5.59
C LEU A 428 -15.89 13.60 -6.79
N GLY A 429 -14.58 13.37 -6.90
CA GLY A 429 -13.72 13.97 -7.92
C GLY A 429 -12.64 13.04 -8.44
N ASN A 430 -11.85 13.56 -9.38
CA ASN A 430 -10.85 12.81 -10.12
C ASN A 430 -9.44 12.95 -9.54
N SER A 431 -9.16 14.04 -8.84
CA SER A 431 -7.94 14.23 -8.05
C SER A 431 -8.21 15.08 -6.81
N TRP A 432 -7.35 14.97 -5.79
CA TRP A 432 -7.43 15.76 -4.56
C TRP A 432 -6.06 16.20 -4.07
N ARG A 433 -5.94 17.46 -3.65
CA ARG A 433 -4.70 18.02 -3.11
C ARG A 433 -4.40 17.39 -1.76
N ILE A 434 -3.21 16.80 -1.62
CA ILE A 434 -2.84 16.06 -0.39
C ILE A 434 -2.31 16.96 0.74
N GLY A 435 -2.11 18.24 0.48
CA GLY A 435 -1.49 19.17 1.41
C GLY A 435 -1.53 20.62 0.91
N ASN A 436 -1.00 21.53 1.75
CA ASN A 436 -0.84 22.93 1.38
C ASN A 436 0.02 23.12 0.13
N ASP A 437 -0.13 24.28 -0.50
CA ASP A 437 0.57 24.65 -1.73
C ASP A 437 2.06 24.32 -1.67
N ILE A 438 2.58 23.81 -2.78
CA ILE A 438 4.00 23.74 -3.04
C ILE A 438 4.54 25.17 -3.15
N ILE A 439 5.66 25.40 -2.48
CA ILE A 439 6.33 26.71 -2.44
C ILE A 439 7.63 26.63 -3.25
N PRO A 440 8.15 27.76 -3.74
CA PRO A 440 9.33 27.80 -4.60
C PRO A 440 10.63 27.59 -3.78
N ALA A 441 10.77 26.43 -3.14
CA ALA A 441 11.93 26.07 -2.33
C ALA A 441 12.14 24.55 -2.30
N TRP A 442 13.40 24.10 -2.36
CA TRP A 442 13.75 22.67 -2.42
C TRP A 442 13.15 21.84 -1.27
N ARG A 443 13.12 22.42 -0.05
CA ARG A 443 12.51 21.78 1.12
C ARG A 443 11.04 21.41 0.95
N SER A 444 10.31 22.05 0.01
CA SER A 444 8.93 21.69 -0.29
C SER A 444 8.83 20.28 -0.89
N ILE A 445 9.85 19.82 -1.61
CA ILE A 445 9.88 18.47 -2.19
C ILE A 445 9.85 17.44 -1.05
N PHE A 446 10.76 17.54 -0.10
CA PHE A 446 10.81 16.64 1.06
C PHE A 446 9.50 16.65 1.87
N ARG A 447 9.00 17.86 2.18
CA ARG A 447 7.71 18.07 2.88
C ARG A 447 6.54 17.36 2.19
N THR A 448 6.43 17.54 0.88
CA THR A 448 5.33 16.98 0.06
C THR A 448 5.43 15.47 -0.03
N LEU A 449 6.63 14.91 -0.20
CA LEU A 449 6.82 13.46 -0.24
C LEU A 449 6.43 12.77 1.08
N ASN A 450 6.73 13.38 2.22
CA ASN A 450 6.31 12.84 3.52
C ASN A 450 4.78 12.90 3.73
N GLN A 451 4.08 13.89 3.16
CA GLN A 451 2.62 13.93 3.09
C GLN A 451 2.05 12.87 2.14
N ALA A 452 2.78 12.55 1.07
CA ALA A 452 2.33 11.63 0.05
C ALA A 452 2.40 10.15 0.48
N VAL A 453 3.24 9.80 1.45
CA VAL A 453 3.39 8.41 1.95
C VAL A 453 2.04 7.75 2.33
N PRO A 454 1.20 8.33 3.21
CA PRO A 454 -0.08 7.72 3.55
C PRO A 454 -1.12 7.76 2.41
N ASN A 455 -0.93 8.65 1.42
CA ASN A 455 -1.83 8.83 0.28
C ASN A 455 -1.52 7.89 -0.91
N ALA A 456 -0.28 7.44 -1.06
CA ALA A 456 0.17 6.65 -2.21
C ALA A 456 -0.69 5.40 -2.49
N PRO A 457 -1.20 4.64 -1.49
CA PRO A 457 -2.07 3.49 -1.74
C PRO A 457 -3.44 3.80 -2.35
N PHE A 458 -3.85 5.07 -2.40
CA PHE A 458 -5.16 5.50 -2.92
C PHE A 458 -5.12 5.92 -4.40
N ALA A 459 -3.93 6.10 -4.98
CA ALA A 459 -3.77 6.40 -6.40
C ALA A 459 -4.24 5.24 -7.27
N GLY A 460 -5.05 5.53 -8.29
CA GLY A 460 -5.55 4.56 -9.26
C GLY A 460 -6.34 5.20 -10.41
N PRO A 461 -6.64 4.46 -11.50
CA PRO A 461 -7.38 5.00 -12.63
C PRO A 461 -8.68 5.73 -12.21
N GLY A 462 -8.75 7.02 -12.57
CA GLY A 462 -9.83 7.94 -12.27
C GLY A 462 -9.79 8.62 -10.91
N GLN A 463 -8.77 8.34 -10.07
CA GLN A 463 -8.62 8.89 -8.72
C GLN A 463 -7.13 9.10 -8.35
N TRP A 464 -6.68 10.35 -8.28
CA TRP A 464 -5.26 10.66 -8.11
C TRP A 464 -4.98 11.60 -6.92
N PRO A 465 -4.10 11.21 -5.98
CA PRO A 465 -3.47 12.15 -5.06
C PRO A 465 -2.71 13.23 -5.85
N ASP A 466 -3.02 14.49 -5.59
CA ASP A 466 -2.42 15.65 -6.22
C ASP A 466 -1.36 16.28 -5.31
N LEU A 467 -0.10 16.16 -5.71
CA LEU A 467 1.07 16.70 -5.02
C LEU A 467 1.32 18.19 -5.37
N ASP A 468 0.36 18.83 -6.05
CA ASP A 468 0.39 20.21 -6.52
C ASP A 468 1.24 20.44 -7.78
N MET A 469 1.17 21.66 -8.32
CA MET A 469 1.73 22.04 -9.61
C MET A 469 3.27 21.99 -9.65
N LEU A 470 3.81 21.76 -10.85
CA LEU A 470 5.25 21.68 -11.09
C LEU A 470 5.91 23.06 -11.07
N TYR A 471 7.07 23.17 -10.42
CA TYR A 471 7.98 24.33 -10.51
C TYR A 471 9.04 24.22 -11.60
N VAL A 472 9.08 23.11 -12.35
CA VAL A 472 10.00 22.92 -13.49
C VAL A 472 9.85 24.06 -14.50
N GLY A 473 10.93 24.78 -14.78
CA GLY A 473 10.96 25.91 -15.71
C GLY A 473 10.74 27.29 -15.08
N ASN A 474 10.50 27.38 -13.76
CA ASN A 474 10.37 28.66 -13.07
C ASN A 474 11.70 29.30 -12.63
N GLY A 475 12.85 28.65 -12.87
CA GLY A 475 14.15 29.18 -12.47
C GLY A 475 14.42 29.14 -10.96
N ILE A 476 13.67 28.30 -10.22
CA ILE A 476 13.79 28.12 -8.76
C ILE A 476 14.78 26.99 -8.43
N PHE A 477 14.72 25.91 -9.20
CA PHE A 477 15.48 24.69 -8.97
C PHE A 477 16.64 24.58 -9.95
N SER A 478 17.75 24.01 -9.50
CA SER A 478 18.79 23.51 -10.38
C SER A 478 18.26 22.38 -11.26
N LEU A 479 18.93 22.09 -12.37
CA LEU A 479 18.49 21.02 -13.27
C LEU A 479 18.34 19.64 -12.56
N PRO A 480 19.26 19.19 -11.69
CA PRO A 480 19.05 17.96 -10.92
C PRO A 480 17.82 18.00 -9.99
N GLU A 481 17.54 19.15 -9.37
CA GLU A 481 16.34 19.33 -8.53
C GLU A 481 15.05 19.30 -9.36
N GLU A 482 15.04 19.92 -10.55
CA GLU A 482 13.91 19.83 -11.49
C GLU A 482 13.67 18.37 -11.94
N GLN A 483 14.75 17.64 -12.24
CA GLN A 483 14.68 16.22 -12.60
C GLN A 483 14.14 15.37 -11.44
N THR A 484 14.60 15.60 -10.22
CA THR A 484 14.08 14.92 -9.02
C THR A 484 12.60 15.23 -8.80
N HIS A 485 12.22 16.51 -8.79
CA HIS A 485 10.83 16.94 -8.61
C HIS A 485 9.90 16.32 -9.65
N PHE A 486 10.26 16.40 -10.94
CA PHE A 486 9.44 15.83 -12.02
C PHE A 486 9.33 14.31 -11.93
N SER A 487 10.44 13.63 -11.61
CA SER A 487 10.48 12.16 -11.48
C SER A 487 9.54 11.67 -10.39
N LEU A 488 9.56 12.32 -9.23
CA LEU A 488 8.77 11.88 -8.08
C LEU A 488 7.28 12.12 -8.29
N TRP A 489 6.89 13.29 -8.83
CA TRP A 489 5.49 13.56 -9.19
C TRP A 489 4.99 12.52 -10.20
N ALA A 490 5.82 12.16 -11.17
CA ALA A 490 5.48 11.18 -12.19
C ALA A 490 5.25 9.78 -11.61
N ILE A 491 6.22 9.22 -10.88
CA ILE A 491 6.12 7.83 -10.38
C ILE A 491 5.09 7.68 -9.25
N MET A 492 4.78 8.77 -8.55
CA MET A 492 3.73 8.80 -7.54
C MET A 492 2.33 9.01 -8.10
N LYS A 493 2.21 9.18 -9.43
CA LYS A 493 0.95 9.38 -10.18
C LYS A 493 0.22 10.67 -9.83
N SER A 494 0.95 11.71 -9.46
CA SER A 494 0.39 13.06 -9.35
C SER A 494 -0.06 13.55 -10.73
N PRO A 495 -1.08 14.41 -10.83
CA PRO A 495 -1.26 15.26 -12.00
C PRO A 495 0.04 15.98 -12.35
N LEU A 496 0.36 16.07 -13.66
CA LEU A 496 1.54 16.79 -14.15
C LEU A 496 1.10 18.13 -14.74
N THR A 497 0.83 19.09 -13.86
CA THR A 497 0.41 20.44 -14.22
C THR A 497 1.60 21.38 -14.21
N ILE A 498 1.97 21.89 -15.39
CA ILE A 498 3.07 22.85 -15.56
C ILE A 498 2.66 24.18 -14.93
N GLY A 499 3.48 24.70 -14.01
CA GLY A 499 3.29 26.00 -13.38
C GLY A 499 4.25 27.10 -13.87
N ALA A 500 5.02 26.86 -14.93
CA ALA A 500 5.98 27.83 -15.46
C ALA A 500 5.42 28.65 -16.63
N ALA A 501 5.94 29.85 -16.85
CA ALA A 501 5.78 30.56 -18.11
C ALA A 501 6.46 29.77 -19.24
N LEU A 502 5.67 29.25 -20.17
CA LEU A 502 6.16 28.65 -21.40
C LEU A 502 6.58 29.73 -22.38
N LYS A 503 5.75 30.76 -22.53
CA LYS A 503 6.01 31.92 -23.38
C LYS A 503 5.10 33.11 -23.05
N ASP A 504 5.69 34.27 -22.81
CA ASP A 504 5.02 35.57 -22.79
C ASP A 504 5.91 36.66 -23.42
N ASP A 505 5.63 37.93 -23.16
CA ASP A 505 6.37 39.08 -23.69
C ASP A 505 7.80 39.23 -23.14
N LYS A 506 8.08 38.63 -21.97
CA LYS A 506 9.33 38.79 -21.22
C LYS A 506 10.07 37.47 -20.99
N THR A 507 9.37 36.36 -21.01
CA THR A 507 9.83 35.07 -20.52
C THR A 507 9.55 33.99 -21.55
N SER A 508 10.50 33.08 -21.69
CA SER A 508 10.31 31.81 -22.42
C SER A 508 11.00 30.72 -21.62
N ILE A 509 10.39 29.54 -21.58
CA ILE A 509 10.97 28.41 -20.84
C ILE A 509 12.37 28.09 -21.36
N SER A 510 13.29 27.78 -20.45
CA SER A 510 14.65 27.36 -20.82
C SER A 510 14.61 26.02 -21.57
N GLN A 511 15.57 25.80 -22.48
CA GLN A 511 15.65 24.51 -23.19
C GLN A 511 15.86 23.34 -22.21
N ALA A 512 16.68 23.53 -21.17
CA ALA A 512 16.96 22.48 -20.19
C ALA A 512 15.70 22.03 -19.43
N SER A 513 14.90 22.98 -18.94
CA SER A 513 13.63 22.68 -18.25
C SER A 513 12.58 22.13 -19.21
N LEU A 514 12.56 22.60 -20.46
CA LEU A 514 11.69 22.05 -21.50
C LEU A 514 12.03 20.58 -21.79
N GLU A 515 13.31 20.20 -21.83
CA GLU A 515 13.71 18.79 -21.99
C GLU A 515 13.28 17.93 -20.79
N VAL A 516 13.24 18.48 -19.57
CA VAL A 516 12.68 17.79 -18.40
C VAL A 516 11.20 17.50 -18.61
N LEU A 517 10.41 18.52 -18.97
CA LEU A 517 8.98 18.39 -19.26
C LEU A 517 8.68 17.51 -20.48
N LYS A 518 9.65 17.27 -21.37
CA LYS A 518 9.49 16.42 -22.56
C LYS A 518 10.01 14.99 -22.38
N GLN A 519 10.47 14.63 -21.18
CA GLN A 519 11.05 13.31 -20.93
C GLN A 519 9.98 12.21 -21.00
N LYS A 520 9.93 11.53 -22.16
CA LYS A 520 8.91 10.53 -22.50
C LYS A 520 8.88 9.33 -21.57
N ASP A 521 10.04 8.85 -21.11
CA ASP A 521 10.09 7.72 -20.18
C ASP A 521 9.41 8.10 -18.84
N VAL A 522 9.71 9.29 -18.31
CA VAL A 522 9.14 9.79 -17.04
C VAL A 522 7.63 10.02 -17.15
N ILE A 523 7.18 10.67 -18.24
CA ILE A 523 5.75 10.80 -18.55
C ILE A 523 5.10 9.43 -18.69
N GLY A 524 5.76 8.49 -19.35
CA GLY A 524 5.28 7.12 -19.52
C GLY A 524 5.09 6.39 -18.19
N TYR A 525 5.92 6.67 -17.17
CA TYR A 525 5.68 6.16 -15.82
C TYR A 525 4.44 6.78 -15.20
N ASN A 526 4.22 8.09 -15.33
CA ASN A 526 3.00 8.72 -14.83
C ASN A 526 1.73 8.16 -15.51
N GLN A 527 1.78 7.99 -16.82
CA GLN A 527 0.68 7.56 -17.68
C GLN A 527 0.57 6.02 -17.82
N ASP A 528 1.32 5.25 -17.03
CA ASP A 528 1.30 3.79 -17.11
C ASP A 528 -0.07 3.22 -16.72
N ALA A 529 -0.62 2.35 -17.58
CA ALA A 529 -1.97 1.81 -17.47
C ALA A 529 -2.23 0.96 -16.21
N LEU A 530 -1.19 0.50 -15.51
CA LEU A 530 -1.37 -0.19 -14.23
C LEU A 530 -1.89 0.79 -13.16
N GLY A 531 -1.57 2.08 -13.27
CA GLY A 531 -2.08 3.12 -12.38
C GLY A 531 -1.64 3.02 -10.92
N VAL A 532 -0.57 2.28 -10.62
CA VAL A 532 -0.10 2.07 -9.24
C VAL A 532 1.04 3.04 -8.90
N SER A 533 0.88 3.78 -7.80
CA SER A 533 1.88 4.72 -7.28
C SER A 533 3.10 4.02 -6.67
N ALA A 534 4.27 4.64 -6.82
CA ALA A 534 5.47 4.25 -6.09
C ALA A 534 5.32 4.54 -4.59
N ASN A 535 5.94 3.71 -3.75
CA ASN A 535 5.89 3.84 -2.29
C ASN A 535 7.32 3.98 -1.74
N LEU A 536 7.47 4.71 -0.62
CA LEU A 536 8.71 4.74 0.14
C LEU A 536 9.01 3.33 0.64
N LYS A 537 10.19 2.82 0.31
CA LYS A 537 10.65 1.48 0.71
C LYS A 537 11.66 1.53 1.83
N ARG A 538 12.56 2.52 1.76
CA ARG A 538 13.70 2.64 2.65
C ARG A 538 14.15 4.09 2.73
N ARG A 539 14.62 4.48 3.92
CA ARG A 539 15.20 5.79 4.21
C ARG A 539 16.45 5.60 5.04
N TRP A 540 17.52 6.24 4.61
CA TRP A 540 18.79 6.33 5.31
C TRP A 540 18.96 7.78 5.73
N SER A 541 18.47 8.10 6.93
CA SER A 541 18.32 9.50 7.36
C SER A 541 19.67 10.19 7.54
N ASP A 542 20.65 9.49 8.14
CA ASP A 542 21.99 10.03 8.38
C ASP A 542 22.79 10.10 7.09
N GLU A 543 22.67 9.08 6.24
CA GLU A 543 23.28 9.10 4.92
C GLU A 543 22.57 10.09 4.00
N GLY A 544 21.32 10.46 4.23
CA GLY A 544 20.60 11.47 3.44
C GLY A 544 20.14 10.97 2.07
N TYR A 545 19.51 9.80 2.00
CA TYR A 545 18.82 9.35 0.78
C TYR A 545 17.63 8.43 1.06
N ASP A 546 16.71 8.39 0.10
CA ASP A 546 15.50 7.54 0.13
C ASP A 546 15.45 6.62 -1.09
N VAL A 547 14.79 5.46 -0.94
CA VAL A 547 14.38 4.59 -2.06
C VAL A 547 12.87 4.54 -2.17
N TRP A 548 12.38 4.88 -3.36
CA TRP A 548 10.97 4.77 -3.76
C TRP A 548 10.84 3.74 -4.87
N SER A 549 9.80 2.90 -4.82
CA SER A 549 9.59 1.87 -5.85
C SER A 549 8.12 1.57 -6.08
N GLY A 550 7.76 1.32 -7.35
CA GLY A 550 6.42 0.96 -7.78
C GLY A 550 6.43 0.04 -9.00
N PRO A 551 5.48 -0.90 -9.12
CA PRO A 551 5.32 -1.71 -10.32
C PRO A 551 4.77 -0.88 -11.48
N LEU A 552 5.11 -1.29 -12.70
CA LEU A 552 4.59 -0.76 -13.95
C LEU A 552 4.00 -1.90 -14.80
N SER A 553 3.20 -1.54 -15.80
CA SER A 553 2.70 -2.48 -16.80
C SER A 553 3.83 -3.27 -17.48
N GLY A 554 3.54 -4.52 -17.85
CA GLY A 554 4.51 -5.39 -18.52
C GLY A 554 5.59 -5.99 -17.59
N ASN A 555 5.29 -6.14 -16.29
CA ASN A 555 6.21 -6.65 -15.26
C ASN A 555 7.52 -5.83 -15.14
N ARG A 556 7.45 -4.54 -15.45
CA ARG A 556 8.53 -3.58 -15.21
C ARG A 556 8.38 -3.01 -13.80
N THR A 557 9.46 -2.47 -13.26
CA THR A 557 9.47 -1.75 -11.97
C THR A 557 10.21 -0.44 -12.13
N VAL A 558 9.65 0.65 -11.61
CA VAL A 558 10.36 1.93 -11.50
C VAL A 558 10.91 2.09 -10.09
N VAL A 559 12.15 2.57 -9.98
CA VAL A 559 12.83 2.84 -8.71
C VAL A 559 13.47 4.21 -8.77
N ALA A 560 13.33 5.01 -7.71
CA ALA A 560 14.02 6.29 -7.57
C ALA A 560 14.83 6.32 -6.27
N LEU A 561 16.13 6.66 -6.39
CA LEU A 561 16.95 7.04 -5.25
C LEU A 561 17.13 8.55 -5.25
N ILE A 562 16.80 9.21 -4.15
CA ILE A 562 16.92 10.67 -4.02
C ILE A 562 18.14 10.99 -3.19
N ASN A 563 19.07 11.78 -3.72
CA ASN A 563 20.19 12.30 -2.96
C ASN A 563 19.78 13.58 -2.22
N TRP A 564 19.42 13.50 -0.94
CA TRP A 564 19.03 14.68 -0.17
C TRP A 564 20.18 15.62 0.16
N GLN A 565 21.43 15.16 0.01
CA GLN A 565 22.61 16.01 0.21
C GLN A 565 22.88 16.87 -1.03
N ASN A 566 23.37 18.10 -0.82
CA ASN A 566 23.72 19.02 -1.90
C ASN A 566 25.15 18.78 -2.46
N VAL A 567 25.56 17.52 -2.55
CA VAL A 567 26.86 17.12 -3.09
C VAL A 567 26.71 15.89 -3.97
N SER A 568 27.45 15.84 -5.08
CA SER A 568 27.48 14.65 -5.94
C SER A 568 28.15 13.49 -5.21
N ARG A 569 27.57 12.29 -5.29
CA ARG A 569 28.11 11.08 -4.67
C ARG A 569 27.53 9.81 -5.27
N GLU A 570 28.16 8.68 -5.01
CA GLU A 570 27.60 7.38 -5.35
C GLU A 570 26.48 7.00 -4.37
N LEU A 571 25.36 6.56 -4.92
CA LEU A 571 24.30 5.89 -4.18
C LEU A 571 24.17 4.46 -4.68
N THR A 572 23.78 3.55 -3.80
CA THR A 572 23.56 2.14 -4.14
C THR A 572 22.11 1.77 -3.88
N LEU A 573 21.45 1.24 -4.90
CA LEU A 573 20.21 0.52 -4.76
C LEU A 573 20.54 -0.94 -4.43
N ASP A 574 20.16 -1.41 -3.25
CA ASP A 574 19.94 -2.84 -3.04
C ASP A 574 18.60 -3.20 -3.68
N LEU A 575 18.59 -3.99 -4.75
CA LEU A 575 17.37 -4.43 -5.44
C LEU A 575 16.32 -5.03 -4.48
N PRO A 576 16.70 -5.73 -3.39
CA PRO A 576 15.76 -6.23 -2.39
C PRO A 576 14.89 -5.16 -1.73
N ASP A 577 15.36 -3.91 -1.60
CA ASP A 577 14.54 -2.80 -1.10
C ASP A 577 13.39 -2.48 -2.07
N ALA A 578 13.57 -2.74 -3.37
CA ALA A 578 12.51 -2.66 -4.38
C ALA A 578 11.71 -3.98 -4.53
N GLY A 579 11.95 -4.99 -3.68
CA GLY A 579 11.29 -6.30 -3.76
C GLY A 579 11.85 -7.23 -4.84
N LEU A 580 13.05 -6.95 -5.35
CA LEU A 580 13.71 -7.68 -6.43
C LEU A 580 15.12 -8.14 -6.01
N GLN A 581 15.82 -8.87 -6.84
CA GLN A 581 17.23 -9.26 -6.62
C GLN A 581 17.95 -9.49 -7.94
N TYR A 582 17.23 -9.44 -9.06
CA TYR A 582 17.81 -9.41 -10.38
C TYR A 582 16.94 -8.58 -11.31
N ALA A 583 17.61 -7.88 -12.20
CA ALA A 583 17.00 -7.27 -13.38
C ALA A 583 17.88 -7.57 -14.59
N GLN A 584 17.28 -8.12 -15.65
CA GLN A 584 17.99 -8.36 -16.89
C GLN A 584 18.43 -7.05 -17.53
N VAL A 585 17.62 -6.00 -17.41
CA VAL A 585 17.92 -4.66 -17.91
C VAL A 585 17.59 -3.65 -16.82
N VAL A 586 18.54 -2.74 -16.56
CA VAL A 586 18.36 -1.55 -15.72
C VAL A 586 18.67 -0.33 -16.59
N ARG A 587 17.67 0.52 -16.84
CA ARG A 587 17.85 1.80 -17.55
C ARG A 587 17.91 2.92 -16.53
N ASN A 588 19.00 3.67 -16.48
CA ASN A 588 19.08 4.92 -15.73
C ASN A 588 18.64 6.07 -16.63
N ILE A 589 17.51 6.70 -16.30
CA ILE A 589 16.76 7.53 -17.25
C ILE A 589 17.43 8.87 -17.51
N TRP A 590 17.90 9.56 -16.47
CA TRP A 590 18.55 10.86 -16.62
C TRP A 590 20.00 10.75 -17.09
N ASP A 591 20.70 9.70 -16.65
CA ASP A 591 22.08 9.39 -17.08
C ASP A 591 22.14 8.73 -18.47
N LYS A 592 21.01 8.21 -18.95
CA LYS A 592 20.86 7.49 -20.23
C LYS A 592 21.70 6.21 -20.34
N SER A 593 22.23 5.71 -19.23
CA SER A 593 22.97 4.45 -19.20
C SER A 593 22.04 3.25 -19.09
N VAL A 594 22.53 2.11 -19.59
CA VAL A 594 21.84 0.83 -19.52
C VAL A 594 22.82 -0.21 -19.00
N ALA A 595 22.44 -0.89 -17.92
CA ALA A 595 23.14 -2.06 -17.41
C ALA A 595 22.34 -3.33 -17.71
N SER A 596 23.04 -4.42 -17.91
CA SER A 596 22.44 -5.75 -18.14
C SER A 596 22.85 -6.72 -17.05
N ASP A 597 21.99 -7.70 -16.80
CA ASP A 597 22.22 -8.80 -15.87
C ASP A 597 22.61 -8.37 -14.45
N VAL A 598 21.97 -7.29 -13.96
CA VAL A 598 22.24 -6.71 -12.64
C VAL A 598 21.72 -7.64 -11.55
N ARG A 599 22.62 -8.04 -10.64
CA ARG A 599 22.33 -8.93 -9.51
C ARG A 599 22.46 -8.17 -8.20
N THR A 600 21.39 -8.18 -7.43
CA THR A 600 21.32 -7.77 -6.02
C THR A 600 21.52 -6.29 -5.73
N SER A 601 22.44 -5.60 -6.41
CA SER A 601 22.60 -4.15 -6.24
C SER A 601 23.00 -3.44 -7.54
N TYR A 602 22.76 -2.13 -7.58
CA TYR A 602 23.15 -1.22 -8.64
C TYR A 602 23.66 0.09 -8.02
N THR A 603 24.84 0.54 -8.46
CA THR A 603 25.47 1.77 -7.94
C THR A 603 25.71 2.73 -9.09
N ALA A 604 25.43 4.02 -8.87
CA ALA A 604 25.77 5.08 -9.79
C ALA A 604 25.97 6.40 -9.05
N ASN A 605 26.70 7.32 -9.69
CA ASN A 605 26.86 8.68 -9.20
C ASN A 605 25.56 9.49 -9.38
N VAL A 606 25.16 10.21 -8.35
CA VAL A 606 23.96 11.05 -8.30
C VAL A 606 24.38 12.45 -7.89
N ALA A 607 23.98 13.45 -8.68
CA ALA A 607 24.25 14.85 -8.38
C ALA A 607 23.65 15.26 -7.01
N GLY A 608 24.14 16.37 -6.44
CA GLY A 608 23.52 16.96 -5.25
C GLY A 608 22.06 17.28 -5.54
N HIS A 609 21.16 16.89 -4.63
CA HIS A 609 19.70 17.00 -4.80
C HIS A 609 19.13 16.27 -6.04
N GLY A 610 19.94 15.47 -6.73
CA GLY A 610 19.56 14.71 -7.91
C GLY A 610 18.87 13.39 -7.57
N THR A 611 18.37 12.72 -8.60
CA THR A 611 17.76 11.39 -8.50
C THR A 611 18.37 10.39 -9.46
N MET A 612 18.62 9.18 -8.96
CA MET A 612 18.84 8.00 -9.80
C MET A 612 17.48 7.37 -10.09
N LEU A 613 16.90 7.72 -11.23
CA LEU A 613 15.62 7.15 -11.69
C LEU A 613 15.89 5.95 -12.60
N LEU A 614 15.42 4.78 -12.19
CA LEU A 614 15.67 3.51 -12.84
C LEU A 614 14.39 2.84 -13.33
N GLU A 615 14.43 2.24 -14.51
CA GLU A 615 13.46 1.25 -14.98
C GLU A 615 14.11 -0.13 -15.02
N LEU A 616 13.51 -1.09 -14.32
CA LEU A 616 13.98 -2.47 -14.19
C LEU A 616 13.06 -3.39 -14.98
N GLN A 617 13.66 -4.26 -15.80
CA GLN A 617 12.93 -5.23 -16.65
C GLN A 617 13.54 -6.63 -16.55
N GLY A 618 12.78 -7.65 -16.94
CA GLY A 618 13.23 -9.05 -16.89
C GLY A 618 13.64 -9.44 -15.47
N THR A 619 12.79 -9.11 -14.49
CA THR A 619 13.14 -9.13 -13.08
C THR A 619 12.93 -10.50 -12.44
N VAL A 620 13.64 -10.75 -11.33
CA VAL A 620 13.33 -11.84 -10.40
C VAL A 620 12.86 -11.20 -9.08
N PRO A 621 11.83 -11.75 -8.39
CA PRO A 621 11.32 -11.22 -7.11
C PRO A 621 12.14 -11.70 -5.92
N SER A 622 12.40 -10.81 -4.96
CA SER A 622 13.37 -11.00 -3.86
C SER A 622 13.29 -12.38 -3.19
N GLY A 623 14.47 -12.93 -2.86
CA GLY A 623 14.60 -14.26 -2.24
C GLY A 623 14.65 -15.45 -3.21
N SER A 624 14.38 -15.29 -4.50
CA SER A 624 14.45 -16.34 -5.54
C SER A 624 15.76 -16.36 -6.36
N TYR A 625 16.50 -17.44 -6.37
CA TYR A 625 17.80 -17.46 -7.06
C TYR A 625 17.83 -18.62 -8.08
N PRO A 626 17.41 -18.38 -9.33
CA PRO A 626 17.57 -19.34 -10.41
C PRO A 626 19.04 -19.69 -10.63
N ALA A 627 19.36 -20.98 -10.70
CA ALA A 627 20.74 -21.44 -10.86
C ALA A 627 21.37 -20.95 -12.17
N LYS A 628 20.57 -20.77 -13.23
CA LYS A 628 21.05 -20.20 -14.51
C LYS A 628 21.54 -18.75 -14.40
N ILE A 629 21.07 -17.99 -13.40
CA ILE A 629 21.42 -16.57 -13.19
C ILE A 629 22.49 -16.46 -12.09
N PHE A 630 22.27 -17.12 -10.95
CA PHE A 630 23.08 -16.94 -9.74
C PHE A 630 24.04 -18.09 -9.45
N GLY A 631 23.82 -19.26 -10.07
CA GLY A 631 24.56 -20.48 -9.79
C GLY A 631 25.73 -20.69 -10.74
N LYS A 632 26.87 -21.08 -10.19
CA LYS A 632 28.02 -21.63 -10.93
C LYS A 632 28.21 -23.08 -10.52
N SER A 633 28.07 -24.01 -11.46
CA SER A 633 28.19 -25.45 -11.20
C SER A 633 29.53 -26.01 -11.67
N THR A 634 30.25 -26.68 -10.77
CA THR A 634 31.48 -27.43 -11.08
C THR A 634 31.33 -28.86 -10.56
N GLY A 635 31.10 -29.81 -11.47
CA GLY A 635 30.83 -31.20 -11.12
C GLY A 635 29.56 -31.35 -10.27
N LYS A 636 29.74 -31.81 -9.02
CA LYS A 636 28.66 -32.09 -8.05
C LYS A 636 28.43 -30.96 -7.06
N THR A 637 28.84 -29.76 -7.41
CA THR A 637 28.75 -28.58 -6.54
C THR A 637 28.17 -27.43 -7.35
N THR A 638 27.18 -26.73 -6.80
CA THR A 638 26.71 -25.43 -7.30
C THR A 638 26.93 -24.38 -6.23
N THR A 639 27.60 -23.29 -6.59
CA THR A 639 27.75 -22.10 -5.75
C THR A 639 26.84 -21.00 -6.24
N PHE A 640 25.95 -20.52 -5.38
CA PHE A 640 25.13 -19.34 -5.58
C PHE A 640 25.83 -18.13 -4.98
N GLU A 641 26.03 -17.10 -5.80
CA GLU A 641 26.63 -15.83 -5.42
C GLU A 641 25.57 -14.73 -5.28
N SER A 642 25.94 -13.61 -4.65
CA SER A 642 25.08 -12.43 -4.48
C SER A 642 23.77 -12.71 -3.74
N ILE A 643 23.79 -13.61 -2.75
CA ILE A 643 22.62 -13.89 -1.91
C ILE A 643 22.45 -12.76 -0.90
N TYR A 644 21.35 -12.01 -0.97
CA TYR A 644 21.10 -10.93 -0.02
C TYR A 644 20.51 -11.45 1.28
N GLY A 645 21.15 -11.10 2.39
CA GLY A 645 20.59 -11.23 3.73
C GLY A 645 20.12 -9.86 4.22
N VAL A 646 18.82 -9.71 4.48
CA VAL A 646 18.27 -8.45 5.04
C VAL A 646 18.70 -8.21 6.50
N THR A 647 19.00 -9.30 7.21
CA THR A 647 19.41 -9.35 8.62
C THR A 647 20.52 -10.40 8.81
N THR A 648 21.35 -10.28 9.85
CA THR A 648 22.19 -11.41 10.28
C THR A 648 21.33 -12.37 11.08
N SER A 649 21.21 -13.64 10.67
CA SER A 649 20.34 -14.62 11.32
C SER A 649 20.78 -16.05 10.99
N ALA A 650 20.57 -16.98 11.93
CA ALA A 650 20.71 -18.43 11.69
C ALA A 650 19.41 -19.10 11.18
N ASN A 651 18.33 -18.32 11.06
CA ASN A 651 16.97 -18.81 10.87
C ASN A 651 16.41 -18.51 9.47
N TYR A 652 17.24 -18.21 8.48
CA TYR A 652 16.75 -18.12 7.10
C TYR A 652 16.25 -19.49 6.64
N THR A 653 15.12 -19.53 5.94
CA THR A 653 14.67 -20.76 5.27
C THR A 653 15.25 -20.80 3.87
N LEU A 654 16.05 -21.83 3.58
CA LEU A 654 16.49 -22.17 2.24
C LEU A 654 15.66 -23.33 1.71
N ALA A 655 14.89 -23.11 0.64
CA ALA A 655 14.26 -24.17 -0.14
C ALA A 655 15.02 -24.40 -1.45
N ILE A 656 15.18 -25.66 -1.85
CA ILE A 656 15.94 -26.07 -3.02
C ILE A 656 15.00 -26.74 -4.01
N THR A 657 15.03 -26.27 -5.26
CA THR A 657 14.32 -26.89 -6.38
C THR A 657 15.35 -27.59 -7.26
N PHE A 658 15.24 -28.92 -7.36
CA PHE A 658 16.08 -29.72 -8.25
C PHE A 658 15.46 -29.80 -9.64
N SER A 659 16.32 -29.93 -10.67
CA SER A 659 15.93 -30.13 -12.08
C SER A 659 15.04 -31.36 -12.33
N ARG A 660 14.99 -32.29 -11.37
CA ARG A 660 14.08 -33.44 -11.34
C ARG A 660 13.82 -33.83 -9.89
N PRO A 661 12.72 -34.55 -9.58
CA PRO A 661 12.45 -35.05 -8.24
C PRO A 661 13.65 -35.81 -7.66
N SER A 662 14.08 -35.43 -6.45
CA SER A 662 15.22 -35.99 -5.76
C SER A 662 14.94 -36.01 -4.25
N THR A 663 15.37 -37.08 -3.58
CA THR A 663 15.35 -37.24 -2.12
C THR A 663 16.78 -37.33 -1.57
N GLU A 664 17.75 -36.84 -2.34
CA GLU A 664 19.14 -36.94 -1.96
C GLU A 664 19.48 -36.06 -0.76
N THR A 665 20.44 -36.51 0.04
CA THR A 665 21.08 -35.65 1.01
C THR A 665 22.02 -34.69 0.27
N VAL A 666 21.79 -33.39 0.44
CA VAL A 666 22.71 -32.33 0.00
C VAL A 666 23.50 -31.79 1.18
N THR A 667 24.71 -31.32 0.91
CA THR A 667 25.52 -30.57 1.88
C THR A 667 25.57 -29.12 1.47
N ILE A 668 25.09 -28.23 2.33
CA ILE A 668 25.00 -26.79 2.12
C ILE A 668 26.06 -26.12 3.00
N ARG A 669 26.83 -25.21 2.42
CA ARG A 669 27.80 -24.35 3.11
C ARG A 669 27.49 -22.90 2.81
N THR A 670 27.35 -22.08 3.83
CA THR A 670 27.13 -20.63 3.68
C THR A 670 28.42 -19.84 3.91
N SER A 671 28.47 -18.59 3.45
CA SER A 671 29.57 -17.66 3.70
C SER A 671 29.78 -17.34 5.19
N SER A 672 28.77 -17.56 6.04
CA SER A 672 28.91 -17.44 7.51
C SER A 672 29.70 -18.59 8.14
N GLY A 673 30.12 -19.60 7.36
CA GLY A 673 30.89 -20.75 7.82
C GLY A 673 30.02 -21.94 8.27
N GLN A 674 28.71 -21.79 8.31
CA GLN A 674 27.79 -22.88 8.65
C GLN A 674 27.82 -23.97 7.56
N THR A 675 27.85 -25.23 7.98
CA THR A 675 27.64 -26.39 7.10
C THR A 675 26.46 -27.21 7.59
N VAL A 676 25.48 -27.46 6.73
CA VAL A 676 24.24 -28.19 7.05
C VAL A 676 24.07 -29.31 6.03
N SER A 677 23.65 -30.50 6.47
CA SER A 677 23.23 -31.58 5.56
C SER A 677 21.75 -31.86 5.75
N THR A 678 21.00 -31.94 4.65
CA THR A 678 19.56 -32.19 4.68
C THR A 678 19.16 -33.12 3.54
N SER A 679 18.26 -34.06 3.83
CA SER A 679 17.55 -34.87 2.83
C SER A 679 16.22 -34.24 2.40
N GLY A 680 15.82 -33.13 3.03
CA GLY A 680 14.62 -32.37 2.72
C GLY A 680 14.84 -31.28 1.67
N LYS A 681 13.78 -30.89 0.95
CA LYS A 681 13.80 -29.76 0.00
C LYS A 681 13.94 -28.40 0.68
N SER A 682 13.95 -28.34 2.02
CA SER A 682 14.05 -27.10 2.79
C SER A 682 14.85 -27.31 4.06
N THR A 683 15.60 -26.30 4.49
CA THR A 683 16.33 -26.29 5.77
C THR A 683 16.54 -24.86 6.26
N ARG A 684 16.90 -24.71 7.55
CA ARG A 684 17.39 -23.44 8.08
C ARG A 684 18.87 -23.26 7.74
N ILE A 685 19.26 -22.03 7.42
CA ILE A 685 20.64 -21.63 7.14
C ILE A 685 20.98 -20.29 7.80
N ALA A 686 22.26 -20.04 8.01
CA ALA A 686 22.79 -18.81 8.56
C ALA A 686 23.36 -17.89 7.47
N LEU A 687 22.86 -16.65 7.43
CA LEU A 687 23.34 -15.57 6.57
C LEU A 687 23.66 -14.34 7.42
N THR A 688 24.61 -13.52 6.95
CA THR A 688 24.88 -12.19 7.51
C THR A 688 24.09 -11.13 6.75
N ALA A 689 23.82 -9.98 7.37
CA ALA A 689 23.26 -8.84 6.65
C ALA A 689 24.18 -8.45 5.46
N GLY A 690 23.59 -8.11 4.31
CA GLY A 690 24.30 -7.81 3.06
C GLY A 690 24.52 -9.03 2.16
N SER A 691 25.62 -9.05 1.43
CA SER A 691 25.90 -10.06 0.41
C SER A 691 26.50 -11.36 1.00
N ASN A 692 25.99 -12.50 0.54
CA ASN A 692 26.37 -13.84 0.99
C ASN A 692 26.60 -14.79 -0.20
N THR A 693 27.21 -15.94 0.09
CA THR A 693 27.31 -17.06 -0.85
C THR A 693 26.75 -18.34 -0.23
N ILE A 694 26.15 -19.20 -1.06
CA ILE A 694 25.64 -20.52 -0.66
C ILE A 694 26.20 -21.55 -1.62
N THR A 695 26.99 -22.49 -1.12
CA THR A 695 27.53 -23.62 -1.89
C THR A 695 26.80 -24.88 -1.52
N ILE A 696 26.26 -25.59 -2.52
CA ILE A 696 25.47 -26.81 -2.32
C ILE A 696 26.13 -27.95 -3.09
N ARG A 697 26.48 -29.02 -2.39
CA ARG A 697 26.93 -30.28 -2.96
C ARG A 697 25.73 -31.19 -3.23
N HIS A 698 25.57 -31.64 -4.46
CA HIS A 698 24.43 -32.41 -4.95
C HIS A 698 24.87 -33.48 -5.95
N LYS A 699 24.03 -34.49 -6.17
CA LYS A 699 24.13 -35.45 -7.27
C LYS A 699 23.11 -35.13 -8.36
N THR A 700 21.99 -34.49 -8.02
CA THR A 700 20.98 -33.99 -8.94
C THR A 700 21.15 -32.49 -9.15
N PRO A 701 21.25 -32.00 -10.40
CA PRO A 701 21.40 -30.58 -10.67
C PRO A 701 20.27 -29.74 -10.07
N ILE A 702 20.64 -28.59 -9.50
CA ILE A 702 19.72 -27.63 -8.88
C ILE A 702 19.22 -26.64 -9.93
N GLU A 703 17.91 -26.43 -9.98
CA GLU A 703 17.25 -25.47 -10.87
C GLU A 703 17.17 -24.07 -10.25
N SER A 704 16.80 -23.98 -8.97
CA SER A 704 16.77 -22.73 -8.22
C SER A 704 16.84 -22.96 -6.71
N ILE A 705 17.12 -21.90 -5.97
CA ILE A 705 16.91 -21.85 -4.52
C ILE A 705 15.98 -20.69 -4.16
N GLN A 706 15.23 -20.83 -3.07
CA GLN A 706 14.45 -19.76 -2.46
C GLN A 706 14.97 -19.52 -1.04
N VAL A 707 15.35 -18.29 -0.73
CA VAL A 707 15.79 -17.84 0.59
C VAL A 707 14.71 -16.93 1.16
N THR A 708 14.16 -17.30 2.31
CA THR A 708 13.15 -16.53 3.03
C THR A 708 13.76 -16.00 4.33
N PRO A 709 13.67 -14.68 4.61
CA PRO A 709 14.08 -14.12 5.90
C PRO A 709 13.36 -14.77 7.09
N PRO A 710 13.91 -14.67 8.32
CA PRO A 710 13.16 -15.04 9.52
C PRO A 710 11.89 -14.19 9.64
N THR A 711 10.81 -14.78 10.14
CA THR A 711 9.51 -14.10 10.34
C THR A 711 9.58 -12.93 11.33
N GLY A 712 10.62 -12.95 12.19
CA GLY A 712 10.88 -11.99 13.24
C GLY A 712 9.98 -12.17 14.46
N THR A 713 10.42 -11.62 15.59
CA THR A 713 9.67 -11.59 16.86
C THR A 713 9.19 -10.17 17.10
N TYR A 714 7.92 -10.00 17.45
CA TYR A 714 7.33 -8.68 17.71
C TYR A 714 7.37 -8.34 19.20
N TYR A 715 7.86 -7.15 19.52
CA TYR A 715 7.95 -6.59 20.86
C TYR A 715 7.07 -5.35 20.92
N ALA A 716 5.92 -5.48 21.59
CA ALA A 716 5.00 -4.37 21.82
C ALA A 716 5.63 -3.30 22.72
N ASN A 717 5.22 -2.04 22.60
CA ASN A 717 5.72 -0.99 23.50
C ASN A 717 5.51 -1.32 24.99
N THR A 718 4.49 -2.11 25.35
CA THR A 718 4.17 -2.48 26.73
C THR A 718 5.27 -3.25 27.46
N VAL A 719 6.23 -3.84 26.75
CA VAL A 719 7.40 -4.49 27.36
C VAL A 719 8.61 -3.55 27.54
N PHE A 720 8.47 -2.27 27.19
CA PHE A 720 9.52 -1.26 27.32
C PHE A 720 9.32 -0.42 28.58
N ASN A 721 10.39 -0.25 29.33
CA ASN A 721 10.47 0.74 30.40
C ASN A 721 10.69 2.12 29.77
N VAL A 722 10.26 3.18 30.47
CA VAL A 722 10.45 4.57 30.03
C VAL A 722 11.29 5.35 31.03
N THR A 723 11.98 6.39 30.55
CA THR A 723 12.73 7.35 31.38
C THR A 723 12.34 8.79 31.05
N GLY A 724 12.69 9.73 31.92
CA GLY A 724 12.46 11.16 31.67
C GLY A 724 10.97 11.48 31.52
N SER A 725 10.63 12.19 30.45
CA SER A 725 9.24 12.58 30.13
C SER A 725 8.43 11.49 29.43
N ALA A 726 9.03 10.43 28.90
CA ALA A 726 8.33 9.47 28.04
C ALA A 726 7.19 8.75 28.78
N GLN A 727 6.03 8.62 28.13
CA GLN A 727 4.81 8.08 28.74
C GLN A 727 4.16 6.98 27.90
N HIS A 728 3.68 5.93 28.58
CA HIS A 728 2.78 4.95 27.99
C HIS A 728 1.36 5.51 27.89
N THR A 729 0.78 5.43 26.70
CA THR A 729 -0.58 5.88 26.43
C THR A 729 -1.37 4.75 25.77
N THR A 730 -2.51 4.39 26.36
CA THR A 730 -3.48 3.49 25.73
C THR A 730 -4.32 4.26 24.73
N CYS A 731 -4.52 3.72 23.53
CA CYS A 731 -5.22 4.38 22.44
C CYS A 731 -6.67 3.91 22.41
N SER A 732 -7.61 4.84 22.23
CA SER A 732 -9.05 4.53 22.24
C SER A 732 -9.46 3.66 21.05
N SER A 733 -9.04 4.03 19.84
CA SER A 733 -9.21 3.23 18.62
C SER A 733 -8.03 3.44 17.67
N GLY A 734 -6.93 2.71 17.88
CA GLY A 734 -5.77 2.77 16.98
C GLY A 734 -4.51 2.18 17.60
N CYS A 735 -3.34 2.73 17.27
CA CYS A 735 -2.03 2.24 17.68
C CYS A 735 -1.79 0.76 17.33
N SER A 736 -2.29 0.37 16.16
CA SER A 736 -2.16 -1.01 15.71
C SER A 736 -0.68 -1.37 15.48
N PRO A 737 -0.26 -2.61 15.78
CA PRO A 737 -1.09 -3.72 16.23
C PRO A 737 -1.29 -3.80 17.76
N VAL A 738 -0.74 -2.87 18.56
CA VAL A 738 -0.64 -3.02 20.01
C VAL A 738 -1.85 -2.46 20.77
N GLY A 739 -2.45 -1.37 20.29
CA GLY A 739 -3.49 -0.64 21.03
C GLY A 739 -2.94 0.39 22.03
N SER A 740 -1.62 0.56 22.11
CA SER A 740 -0.95 1.57 22.93
C SER A 740 0.27 2.15 22.19
N LYS A 741 0.82 3.24 22.71
CA LYS A 741 2.05 3.87 22.22
C LYS A 741 2.89 4.41 23.39
N ILE A 742 4.17 4.64 23.16
CA ILE A 742 5.01 5.48 24.01
C ILE A 742 5.24 6.81 23.29
N GLY A 743 4.79 7.90 23.90
CA GLY A 743 5.01 9.27 23.43
C GLY A 743 6.00 10.04 24.31
N ASP A 744 6.08 11.36 24.10
CA ASP A 744 6.91 12.29 24.88
C ASP A 744 8.40 11.93 24.94
N LEU A 745 8.91 11.35 23.84
CA LEU A 745 10.31 11.03 23.63
C LEU A 745 11.09 12.30 23.22
N THR A 746 11.76 12.92 24.18
CA THR A 746 12.66 14.08 24.02
C THR A 746 14.11 13.60 23.92
N PRO A 747 15.08 14.48 23.61
CA PRO A 747 16.50 14.08 23.60
C PRO A 747 17.02 13.53 24.94
N SER A 748 16.33 13.77 26.06
CA SER A 748 16.68 13.29 27.39
C SER A 748 15.75 12.20 27.93
N SER A 749 14.78 11.72 27.15
CA SER A 749 13.91 10.59 27.50
C SER A 749 14.02 9.46 26.47
N ASN A 750 13.71 8.24 26.91
CA ASN A 750 13.77 7.06 26.06
C ASN A 750 12.81 5.97 26.53
N ALA A 751 12.52 5.04 25.61
CA ALA A 751 11.92 3.75 25.88
C ALA A 751 12.98 2.66 25.71
N TYR A 752 13.13 1.75 26.67
CA TYR A 752 14.15 0.70 26.59
C TYR A 752 13.66 -0.64 27.11
N THR A 753 14.20 -1.71 26.53
CA THR A 753 13.97 -3.08 27.00
C THR A 753 15.19 -3.97 26.70
N SER A 754 15.15 -5.20 27.22
CA SER A 754 16.11 -6.24 26.85
C SER A 754 15.48 -7.16 25.81
N ILE A 755 16.14 -7.31 24.66
CA ILE A 755 15.69 -8.17 23.57
C ILE A 755 16.73 -9.28 23.36
N PRO A 756 16.34 -10.57 23.48
CA PRO A 756 17.25 -11.66 23.16
C PRO A 756 17.50 -11.74 21.65
N ALA A 757 18.75 -12.02 21.27
CA ALA A 757 19.12 -12.41 19.92
C ALA A 757 19.87 -13.74 19.91
N THR A 758 19.53 -14.60 18.95
CA THR A 758 20.15 -15.92 18.78
C THR A 758 21.54 -15.83 18.13
N THR A 759 21.79 -14.77 17.35
CA THR A 759 23.06 -14.56 16.66
C THR A 759 23.57 -13.11 16.81
N PRO A 760 24.90 -12.91 16.96
CA PRO A 760 25.47 -11.57 16.98
C PRO A 760 25.49 -10.94 15.57
N GLY A 761 25.62 -9.62 15.49
CA GLY A 761 25.77 -8.89 14.22
C GLY A 761 24.70 -7.81 14.04
N SER A 762 24.27 -7.61 12.79
CA SER A 762 23.24 -6.62 12.46
C SER A 762 21.85 -7.23 12.41
N LYS A 763 20.83 -6.53 12.93
CA LYS A 763 19.43 -6.95 12.86
C LYS A 763 18.59 -5.93 12.13
N TYR A 764 17.73 -6.45 11.25
CA TYR A 764 16.69 -5.64 10.63
C TYR A 764 15.52 -5.50 11.60
N LEU A 765 15.12 -4.26 11.85
CA LEU A 765 14.01 -3.91 12.71
C LEU A 765 12.91 -3.32 11.84
N GLU A 766 11.67 -3.76 12.04
CA GLU A 766 10.49 -3.06 11.52
C GLU A 766 9.85 -2.31 12.67
N ILE A 767 9.85 -0.98 12.60
CA ILE A 767 9.37 -0.12 13.68
C ILE A 767 7.99 0.39 13.33
N ASP A 768 7.02 0.10 14.20
CA ASP A 768 5.69 0.69 14.15
C ASP A 768 5.70 2.01 14.92
N TYR A 769 5.32 3.08 14.25
CA TYR A 769 5.35 4.45 14.78
C TYR A 769 4.07 5.22 14.46
N ILE A 770 3.85 6.31 15.17
CA ILE A 770 2.78 7.28 14.88
C ILE A 770 3.41 8.67 14.73
N ASN A 771 3.01 9.37 13.67
CA ASN A 771 3.43 10.72 13.32
C ASN A 771 2.32 11.42 12.55
N ASN A 772 1.13 11.55 13.15
CA ASN A 772 0.03 12.31 12.54
C ASN A 772 -0.24 13.63 13.26
N ASP A 773 0.13 13.75 14.54
CA ASP A 773 0.03 14.96 15.35
C ASP A 773 0.76 16.16 14.75
N VAL A 774 1.90 15.90 14.13
CA VAL A 774 2.70 16.93 13.46
C VAL A 774 2.13 17.33 12.10
N ALA A 775 1.17 16.57 11.54
CA ALA A 775 0.50 17.00 10.32
C ALA A 775 -0.18 18.36 10.54
N LEU A 776 -0.85 18.59 11.68
CA LEU A 776 -1.55 19.85 11.91
C LEU A 776 -0.61 21.04 12.15
N SER A 777 0.58 20.79 12.69
CA SER A 777 1.53 21.86 13.04
C SER A 777 2.51 22.19 11.91
N SER A 778 2.76 21.26 10.98
CA SER A 778 3.83 21.40 9.97
C SER A 778 3.36 21.32 8.52
N SER A 779 2.20 20.71 8.24
CA SER A 779 1.72 20.51 6.86
C SER A 779 1.47 21.80 6.09
N TRP A 780 1.10 22.85 6.82
CA TRP A 780 0.68 24.13 6.28
C TRP A 780 1.67 25.27 6.52
N GLY A 781 2.85 24.95 7.06
CA GLY A 781 3.91 25.90 7.38
C GLY A 781 5.26 25.55 6.76
N TRP A 782 6.33 25.75 7.53
CA TRP A 782 7.70 25.58 7.05
C TRP A 782 8.33 24.22 7.38
N GLY A 783 7.58 23.30 7.99
CA GLY A 783 8.12 22.03 8.47
C GLY A 783 8.31 20.97 7.39
N SER A 784 8.83 19.82 7.82
CA SER A 784 9.25 18.71 6.95
C SER A 784 8.23 17.59 6.82
N ASN A 785 7.13 17.63 7.59
CA ASN A 785 6.15 16.54 7.75
C ASN A 785 6.77 15.21 8.18
N SER A 786 7.86 15.29 8.91
CA SER A 786 8.61 14.15 9.43
C SER A 786 8.95 14.38 10.89
N ARG A 787 9.21 13.28 11.61
CA ARG A 787 9.78 13.32 12.96
C ARG A 787 10.97 12.40 13.07
N ASN A 788 11.88 12.77 13.95
CA ASN A 788 13.01 11.94 14.31
C ASN A 788 12.55 10.72 15.14
N LEU A 789 13.33 9.65 15.11
CA LEU A 789 13.23 8.51 16.00
C LEU A 789 14.59 7.81 15.97
N THR A 790 15.23 7.66 17.13
CA THR A 790 16.52 6.96 17.21
C THR A 790 16.37 5.58 17.81
N VAL A 791 17.21 4.65 17.37
CA VAL A 791 17.34 3.32 17.98
C VAL A 791 18.82 3.00 18.23
N SER A 792 19.16 2.68 19.48
CA SER A 792 20.50 2.22 19.86
C SER A 792 20.46 0.82 20.47
N VAL A 793 21.54 0.07 20.29
CA VAL A 793 21.68 -1.31 20.75
C VAL A 793 22.99 -1.43 21.53
N ASN A 794 22.91 -1.93 22.77
CA ASN A 794 24.04 -2.15 23.68
C ASN A 794 24.94 -0.90 23.86
N ASP A 795 24.31 0.27 24.02
CA ASP A 795 24.98 1.57 24.18
C ASP A 795 25.88 1.95 22.98
N GLY A 796 25.66 1.34 21.82
CA GLY A 796 26.27 1.74 20.55
C GLY A 796 25.67 3.05 20.02
N ALA A 797 26.30 3.61 18.98
CA ALA A 797 25.79 4.82 18.33
C ALA A 797 24.34 4.60 17.84
N PRO A 798 23.43 5.54 18.10
CA PRO A 798 22.05 5.43 17.62
C PRO A 798 21.99 5.46 16.09
N VAL A 799 21.09 4.68 15.53
CA VAL A 799 20.67 4.83 14.13
C VAL A 799 19.47 5.76 14.09
N ARG A 800 19.54 6.81 13.27
CA ARG A 800 18.48 7.80 13.14
C ARG A 800 17.48 7.44 12.04
N LEU A 801 16.19 7.49 12.38
CA LEU A 801 15.09 7.31 11.45
C LEU A 801 14.20 8.56 11.42
N GLU A 802 14.20 9.26 10.30
CA GLU A 802 13.29 10.38 10.06
C GLU A 802 12.01 9.87 9.39
N VAL A 803 10.97 9.62 10.18
CA VAL A 803 9.74 8.95 9.72
C VAL A 803 8.74 9.94 9.10
N PRO A 804 8.06 9.58 7.98
CA PRO A 804 7.04 10.41 7.34
C PRO A 804 5.72 10.43 8.14
N LEU A 805 4.69 11.14 7.67
CA LEU A 805 3.36 11.09 8.29
C LEU A 805 2.79 9.67 8.27
N SER A 806 2.09 9.30 9.34
CA SER A 806 1.41 7.99 9.46
C SER A 806 -0.11 8.06 9.25
N GLY A 807 -0.69 9.25 9.40
CA GLY A 807 -2.12 9.52 9.44
C GLY A 807 -2.92 9.17 8.20
N ARG A 808 -4.09 8.58 8.40
CA ARG A 808 -5.16 8.40 7.41
C ARG A 808 -6.51 8.92 7.88
N HIS A 809 -6.56 9.54 9.05
CA HIS A 809 -7.72 10.21 9.59
C HIS A 809 -7.30 11.58 10.13
N SER A 810 -8.21 12.54 10.05
CA SER A 810 -8.06 13.81 10.76
C SER A 810 -8.58 13.67 12.18
N GLU A 811 -7.83 14.14 13.17
CA GLU A 811 -8.35 14.19 14.53
C GLU A 811 -9.53 15.18 14.64
N LEU A 812 -9.50 16.27 13.88
CA LEU A 812 -10.53 17.32 13.95
C LEU A 812 -11.94 16.76 13.67
N TYR A 813 -12.05 15.77 12.79
CA TYR A 813 -13.33 15.21 12.35
C TYR A 813 -13.52 13.74 12.71
N SER A 814 -12.45 13.08 13.15
CA SER A 814 -12.47 11.71 13.68
C SER A 814 -11.70 11.62 15.00
N PRO A 815 -12.21 12.25 16.09
CA PRO A 815 -11.55 12.21 17.39
C PRO A 815 -11.31 10.77 17.85
N GLY A 816 -10.11 10.48 18.34
CA GLY A 816 -9.75 9.13 18.75
C GLY A 816 -9.34 8.21 17.61
N LYS A 817 -9.20 8.70 16.37
CA LYS A 817 -8.67 7.93 15.22
C LYS A 817 -7.43 8.58 14.60
N GLY A 818 -7.46 9.89 14.34
CA GLY A 818 -6.36 10.61 13.67
C GLY A 818 -5.03 10.48 14.41
N TRP A 819 -5.02 10.70 15.72
CA TRP A 819 -3.81 10.62 16.55
C TRP A 819 -3.21 9.22 16.75
N TRP A 820 -3.79 8.19 16.15
CA TRP A 820 -3.48 6.80 16.47
C TRP A 820 -3.20 5.94 15.24
N ASP A 821 -3.21 6.52 14.04
CA ASP A 821 -2.85 5.83 12.83
C ASP A 821 -1.35 5.49 12.84
N SER A 822 -1.06 4.19 12.85
CA SER A 822 0.31 3.69 12.81
C SER A 822 0.79 3.47 11.39
N ALA A 823 2.08 3.69 11.20
CA ALA A 823 2.82 3.31 10.01
C ALA A 823 4.05 2.49 10.42
N ARG A 824 4.68 1.86 9.42
CA ARG A 824 5.86 1.01 9.62
C ARG A 824 6.99 1.46 8.72
N LEU A 825 8.18 1.56 9.27
CA LEU A 825 9.40 1.75 8.51
C LEU A 825 10.52 0.87 9.08
N GLY A 826 11.27 0.23 8.18
CA GLY A 826 12.34 -0.68 8.57
C GLY A 826 13.69 0.02 8.65
N VAL A 827 14.55 -0.45 9.56
CA VAL A 827 15.93 0.04 9.75
C VAL A 827 16.88 -1.13 10.06
N LEU A 828 18.13 -1.07 9.60
CA LEU A 828 19.16 -2.05 9.95
C LEU A 828 19.99 -1.48 11.09
N THR A 829 20.15 -2.23 12.18
CA THR A 829 20.94 -1.82 13.34
C THR A 829 22.09 -2.79 13.58
N SER A 830 23.23 -2.28 14.03
CA SER A 830 24.41 -3.09 14.40
C SER A 830 24.57 -3.23 15.91
N GLY A 831 25.56 -4.01 16.35
CA GLY A 831 25.93 -4.09 17.77
C GLY A 831 25.23 -5.17 18.58
N TRP A 832 24.42 -6.03 17.93
CA TRP A 832 23.75 -7.15 18.59
C TRP A 832 24.74 -8.24 18.98
N LYS A 833 24.52 -8.81 20.16
CA LYS A 833 25.26 -9.92 20.76
C LYS A 833 24.30 -11.09 20.94
N LYS A 834 24.85 -12.31 21.01
CA LYS A 834 24.06 -13.48 21.38
C LYS A 834 23.59 -13.36 22.83
N GLY A 835 22.33 -13.67 23.09
CA GLY A 835 21.69 -13.48 24.40
C GLY A 835 20.98 -12.14 24.48
N GLU A 836 20.89 -11.59 25.69
CA GLU A 836 20.17 -10.34 25.97
C GLU A 836 20.89 -9.10 25.40
N ASN A 837 20.13 -8.19 24.79
CA ASN A 837 20.61 -6.92 24.26
C ASN A 837 19.76 -5.77 24.77
N LYS A 838 20.41 -4.72 25.27
CA LYS A 838 19.71 -3.48 25.63
C LYS A 838 19.35 -2.74 24.35
N VAL A 839 18.06 -2.55 24.09
CA VAL A 839 17.54 -1.79 22.95
C VAL A 839 16.85 -0.54 23.47
N VAL A 840 17.20 0.61 22.93
CA VAL A 840 16.73 1.92 23.38
C VAL A 840 16.16 2.68 22.19
N PHE A 841 14.91 3.12 22.28
CA PHE A 841 14.27 4.06 21.38
C PHE A 841 14.24 5.45 22.01
N GLY A 842 14.59 6.49 21.26
CA GLY A 842 14.65 7.85 21.78
C GLY A 842 14.59 8.93 20.70
N ASN A 843 15.08 10.12 21.05
CA ASN A 843 15.16 11.28 20.17
C ASN A 843 16.55 11.94 20.22
N GLU A 844 17.62 11.14 20.28
CA GLU A 844 18.98 11.68 20.34
C GLU A 844 19.28 12.55 19.11
N GLY A 845 19.83 13.75 19.32
CA GLY A 845 20.07 14.76 18.27
C GLY A 845 18.79 15.47 17.77
N GLY A 846 17.64 15.22 18.39
CA GLY A 846 16.38 15.87 18.03
C GLY A 846 16.35 17.37 18.32
N GLU A 847 17.20 17.86 19.23
CA GLU A 847 17.40 19.27 19.55
C GLU A 847 17.91 20.11 18.36
N ASP A 848 18.61 19.47 17.42
CA ASP A 848 19.14 20.11 16.21
C ASP A 848 18.14 20.07 15.03
N GLY A 849 17.00 19.39 15.21
CA GLY A 849 15.97 19.19 14.20
C GLY A 849 14.79 20.17 14.30
N PHE A 850 13.78 19.98 13.44
CA PHE A 850 12.57 20.81 13.42
C PHE A 850 11.58 20.51 14.57
N GLN A 851 11.72 19.39 15.28
CA GLN A 851 10.76 18.92 16.29
C GLN A 851 11.50 18.40 17.54
N THR A 852 11.11 18.91 18.71
CA THR A 852 11.71 18.54 20.01
C THR A 852 11.38 17.11 20.47
N TYR A 853 10.34 16.50 19.89
CA TYR A 853 9.87 15.17 20.25
C TYR A 853 10.01 14.19 19.07
N ALA A 854 10.46 12.97 19.35
CA ALA A 854 10.48 11.87 18.39
C ALA A 854 9.07 11.35 18.10
N ALA A 855 8.87 10.68 16.97
CA ALA A 855 7.62 10.00 16.66
C ALA A 855 7.22 9.02 17.76
N ASP A 856 5.92 8.85 18.00
CA ASP A 856 5.46 7.95 19.06
C ASP A 856 5.75 6.50 18.67
N PHE A 857 6.27 5.74 19.62
CA PHE A 857 6.70 4.36 19.41
C PHE A 857 5.58 3.37 19.77
N VAL A 858 5.15 2.55 18.81
CA VAL A 858 4.09 1.54 19.00
C VAL A 858 4.69 0.16 19.28
N GLY A 859 5.77 -0.20 18.61
CA GLY A 859 6.45 -1.46 18.83
C GLY A 859 7.46 -1.76 17.73
N VAL A 860 8.17 -2.88 17.88
CA VAL A 860 9.22 -3.28 16.93
C VAL A 860 9.17 -4.77 16.63
N ARG A 861 9.32 -5.13 15.36
CA ARG A 861 9.63 -6.50 14.95
C ARG A 861 11.13 -6.65 14.72
N VAL A 862 11.75 -7.62 15.38
CA VAL A 862 13.18 -7.93 15.21
C VAL A 862 13.32 -9.19 14.38
N LEU A 863 13.98 -9.10 13.22
CA LEU A 863 14.27 -10.24 12.36
C LEU A 863 15.59 -10.89 12.82
N ASP A 864 15.51 -12.01 13.54
CA ASP A 864 16.65 -12.74 14.13
C ASP A 864 16.76 -14.22 13.78
#